data_AF-A0A1M7RZX5-F1
#
_entry.id   AF-A0A1M7RZX5-F1
#
_cell.length_a   1.000
_cell.length_b   1.000
_cell.length_c   1.000
_cell.angle_alpha   90.00
_cell.angle_beta   90.00
_cell.angle_gamma   90.00
#
_symmetry.space_group_name_H-M   'P 1'
#
loop_
_entity.id
_entity.type
_entity.pdbx_description
1 polymer ?
#
loop_
_entity_poly.entity_id
_entity_poly.type
_entity_poly.pdbx_seq_one_letter_code
_entity_poly.pdbx_strand_id
1 'polypeptide(L)'
;MIKDNKAVIREIKERLNIADVIRRYVDLRSAGSRLMGCCPFHQEKTASFSVNAEEGFFYCFGCQASGDIFEFYSRINGLDFKESLEQLAEECGISLQTFTPNQNTSSQNQSLSQKKQALDMYELAKLHFVKNLNFNDNEAKIVQKYLESRGLNSEIIQAFELGWSKNSWNSLSDTLKKGGFNLNEAMNLGLLGKNERGGYYDRFRERLMFPIRNLSGKVIAFGGRIIETKEGQAKYINSSDSLIYKKGEHLYGLFEARKAIAQEKSIVLTEGYMDVISLHQFGIKNSCAVLGTALTPEQVKRLGQLSSKITLIFDGDTAGRKAALRSAEMILAKGLSCKVVLMPESEDIDSLLHKYGKKAFDNLEQAAPDGLFFCVNTLRRDFAPKDQIFWVDDFLKQISDLALKSYYIRELASQLGIDAQVLNNKYLKESLVGQEKNDFTPQKTNNFQKQALRFGDKQFTQNDKWSGITGLGYTNKNNEFPQKKYYKKNANEAIPLPIRRVLPHNNVFEQQLLKFAVRYPKHIERLKELGADFFLNHPFAKGLWNKLVQVKQKDSEAEVFSVLTDMEKNFWIRCRMVDTLPKDTEEQELEDVCTTLIKSHRREHGKTCLMALRQSGGNSETDIDLLKALQETLKEPSEQDK
;
A
#
# COMPACT_ATOMS: atom_id res chain seq x y z
N MET A 1 -27.05 -16.70 16.28
CA MET A 1 -26.35 -15.67 15.49
C MET A 1 -26.27 -15.93 13.98
N ILE A 2 -26.31 -17.17 13.46
CA ILE A 2 -26.10 -17.46 12.01
C ILE A 2 -27.41 -17.68 11.20
N LYS A 3 -28.57 -17.88 11.85
CA LYS A 3 -29.80 -18.28 11.15
C LYS A 3 -30.58 -17.15 10.44
N ASP A 4 -30.58 -15.91 10.93
CA ASP A 4 -31.42 -14.84 10.36
C ASP A 4 -30.79 -14.01 9.22
N ASN A 5 -29.46 -14.02 9.06
CA ASN A 5 -28.84 -13.33 7.92
C ASN A 5 -29.16 -14.01 6.58
N LYS A 6 -29.38 -15.33 6.58
CA LYS A 6 -29.61 -16.08 5.33
C LYS A 6 -30.91 -15.68 4.64
N ALA A 7 -31.95 -15.37 5.39
CA ALA A 7 -33.23 -14.93 4.84
C ALA A 7 -33.11 -13.56 4.17
N VAL A 8 -32.47 -12.59 4.85
CA VAL A 8 -32.27 -11.25 4.30
C VAL A 8 -31.31 -11.26 3.11
N ILE A 9 -30.20 -12.01 3.19
CA ILE A 9 -29.27 -12.21 2.07
C ILE A 9 -30.01 -12.77 0.85
N ARG A 10 -30.88 -13.77 1.05
CA ARG A 10 -31.68 -14.35 -0.03
C ARG A 10 -32.64 -13.33 -0.61
N GLU A 11 -33.36 -12.59 0.23
CA GLU A 11 -34.31 -11.58 -0.21
C GLU A 11 -33.64 -10.44 -1.01
N ILE A 12 -32.45 -10.00 -0.60
CA ILE A 12 -31.65 -9.03 -1.35
C ILE A 12 -31.24 -9.61 -2.72
N LYS A 13 -30.77 -10.86 -2.76
CA LYS A 13 -30.39 -11.53 -4.02
C LYS A 13 -31.58 -11.78 -4.95
N GLU A 14 -32.79 -11.88 -4.41
CA GLU A 14 -34.03 -11.99 -5.19
C GLU A 14 -34.49 -10.63 -5.73
N ARG A 15 -34.29 -9.54 -4.98
CA ARG A 15 -34.69 -8.18 -5.40
C ARG A 15 -33.65 -7.47 -6.28
N LEU A 16 -32.37 -7.76 -6.12
CA LEU A 16 -31.29 -7.17 -6.90
C LEU A 16 -30.65 -8.18 -7.82
N ASN A 17 -30.74 -7.90 -9.11
CA ASN A 17 -29.97 -8.61 -10.11
C ASN A 17 -28.50 -8.17 -10.06
N ILE A 18 -27.57 -9.12 -9.93
CA ILE A 18 -26.13 -8.86 -9.92
C ILE A 18 -25.67 -8.06 -11.16
N ALA A 19 -26.27 -8.33 -12.33
CA ALA A 19 -25.95 -7.61 -13.56
C ALA A 19 -26.26 -6.12 -13.45
N ASP A 20 -27.36 -5.75 -12.81
CA ASP A 20 -27.78 -4.37 -12.68
C ASP A 20 -26.93 -3.61 -11.67
N VAL A 21 -26.50 -4.28 -10.60
CA VAL A 21 -25.51 -3.71 -9.67
C VAL A 21 -24.16 -3.49 -10.37
N ILE A 22 -23.68 -4.48 -11.13
CA ILE A 22 -22.40 -4.38 -11.83
C ILE A 22 -22.43 -3.32 -12.94
N ARG A 23 -23.54 -3.18 -13.67
CA ARG A 23 -23.72 -2.18 -14.74
C ARG A 23 -23.53 -0.74 -14.27
N ARG A 24 -23.69 -0.48 -12.97
CA ARG A 24 -23.39 0.84 -12.37
C ARG A 24 -21.90 1.21 -12.44
N TYR A 25 -21.03 0.23 -12.68
CA TYR A 25 -19.57 0.39 -12.61
C TYR A 25 -18.85 -0.04 -13.90
N VAL A 26 -19.44 -1.01 -14.61
CA VAL A 26 -18.86 -1.68 -15.78
C VAL A 26 -19.86 -1.69 -16.92
N ASP A 27 -19.42 -1.27 -18.10
CA ASP A 27 -20.18 -1.45 -19.33
C ASP A 27 -20.19 -2.94 -19.72
N LEU A 28 -21.34 -3.58 -19.54
CA LEU A 28 -21.54 -5.00 -19.85
C LEU A 28 -22.23 -5.17 -21.21
N ARG A 29 -21.73 -6.08 -22.04
CA ARG A 29 -22.31 -6.48 -23.32
C ARG A 29 -22.70 -7.96 -23.29
N SER A 30 -23.77 -8.31 -23.97
CA SER A 30 -24.23 -9.71 -24.04
C SER A 30 -23.25 -10.57 -24.85
N ALA A 31 -22.95 -11.76 -24.33
CA ALA A 31 -22.13 -12.78 -24.95
C ALA A 31 -22.75 -14.17 -24.67
N GLY A 32 -23.75 -14.56 -25.48
CA GLY A 32 -24.53 -15.76 -25.24
C GLY A 32 -25.36 -15.64 -23.96
N SER A 33 -25.25 -16.61 -23.06
CA SER A 33 -25.93 -16.62 -21.75
C SER A 33 -25.24 -15.76 -20.68
N ARG A 34 -24.08 -15.18 -20.98
CA ARG A 34 -23.29 -14.37 -20.04
C ARG A 34 -23.21 -12.92 -20.50
N LEU A 35 -22.94 -12.04 -19.55
CA LEU A 35 -22.59 -10.65 -19.83
C LEU A 35 -21.09 -10.47 -19.67
N MET A 36 -20.44 -9.77 -20.60
CA MET A 36 -19.00 -9.57 -20.63
C MET A 36 -18.65 -8.09 -20.61
N GLY A 37 -17.61 -7.71 -19.86
CA GLY A 37 -17.08 -6.35 -19.81
C GLY A 37 -15.59 -6.34 -19.47
N CYS A 38 -15.00 -5.14 -19.43
CA CYS A 38 -13.67 -4.96 -18.86
C CYS A 38 -13.77 -5.00 -17.33
N CYS A 39 -12.86 -5.73 -16.69
CA CYS A 39 -12.87 -5.87 -15.25
C CYS A 39 -12.66 -4.54 -14.54
N PRO A 40 -13.42 -4.26 -13.47
CA PRO A 40 -13.20 -3.06 -12.65
C PRO A 40 -12.06 -3.25 -11.63
N PHE A 41 -11.53 -4.47 -11.46
CA PHE A 41 -10.53 -4.80 -10.42
C PHE A 41 -9.10 -4.97 -10.95
N HIS A 42 -8.90 -4.79 -12.26
CA HIS A 42 -7.58 -4.70 -12.88
C HIS A 42 -7.69 -3.97 -14.21
N GLN A 43 -6.57 -3.44 -14.69
CA GLN A 43 -6.53 -2.74 -15.95
C GLN A 43 -6.36 -3.72 -17.13
N GLU A 44 -7.29 -3.65 -18.09
CA GLU A 44 -7.24 -4.45 -19.31
C GLU A 44 -7.92 -3.74 -20.48
N LYS A 45 -7.59 -4.16 -21.71
CA LYS A 45 -8.23 -3.68 -22.94
C LYS A 45 -9.27 -4.65 -23.51
N THR A 46 -9.16 -5.93 -23.15
CA THR A 46 -10.04 -7.01 -23.61
C THR A 46 -11.03 -7.37 -22.52
N ALA A 47 -12.29 -7.62 -22.87
CA ALA A 47 -13.30 -8.02 -21.90
C ALA A 47 -12.97 -9.40 -21.31
N SER A 48 -12.56 -9.47 -20.04
CA SER A 48 -12.36 -10.72 -19.31
C SER A 48 -13.32 -10.90 -18.13
N PHE A 49 -14.17 -9.91 -17.86
CA PHE A 49 -15.11 -9.91 -16.75
C PHE A 49 -16.45 -10.50 -17.19
N SER A 50 -16.74 -11.72 -16.75
CA SER A 50 -17.97 -12.45 -17.02
C SER A 50 -18.94 -12.34 -15.86
N VAL A 51 -20.20 -12.04 -16.15
CA VAL A 51 -21.31 -12.05 -15.19
C VAL A 51 -22.34 -13.06 -15.66
N ASN A 52 -22.69 -14.00 -14.77
CA ASN A 52 -23.85 -14.86 -14.94
C ASN A 52 -24.98 -14.27 -14.09
N ALA A 53 -25.97 -13.65 -14.75
CA ALA A 53 -27.09 -13.01 -14.07
C ALA A 53 -28.05 -14.04 -13.44
N GLU A 54 -28.18 -15.23 -14.03
CA GLU A 54 -29.06 -16.31 -13.54
C GLU A 54 -28.49 -16.97 -12.29
N GLU A 55 -27.20 -17.31 -12.31
CA GLU A 55 -26.52 -17.93 -11.16
C GLU A 55 -26.08 -16.90 -10.11
N GLY A 56 -26.22 -15.60 -10.39
CA GLY A 56 -25.96 -14.54 -9.41
C GLY A 56 -24.48 -14.36 -9.03
N PHE A 57 -23.54 -14.68 -9.94
CA PHE A 57 -22.11 -14.58 -9.69
C PHE A 57 -21.34 -13.94 -10.85
N PHE A 58 -20.16 -13.40 -10.53
CA PHE A 58 -19.19 -12.91 -11.51
C PHE A 58 -17.87 -13.68 -11.41
N TYR A 59 -17.14 -13.71 -12.51
CA TYR A 59 -15.79 -14.24 -12.59
C TYR A 59 -14.98 -13.44 -13.61
N CYS A 60 -13.76 -13.05 -13.24
CA CYS A 60 -12.82 -12.40 -14.12
C CYS A 60 -11.73 -13.38 -14.55
N PHE A 61 -11.64 -13.67 -15.85
CA PHE A 61 -10.60 -14.55 -16.40
C PHE A 61 -9.19 -13.94 -16.39
N GLY A 62 -9.08 -12.61 -16.27
CA GLY A 62 -7.79 -11.91 -16.19
C GLY A 62 -7.18 -11.94 -14.79
N CYS A 63 -7.88 -11.41 -13.78
CA CYS A 63 -7.36 -11.29 -12.41
C CYS A 63 -7.93 -12.32 -11.42
N GLN A 64 -8.75 -13.25 -11.88
CA GLN A 64 -9.40 -14.31 -11.07
C GLN A 64 -10.32 -13.79 -9.96
N ALA A 65 -10.67 -12.49 -9.97
CA ALA A 65 -11.67 -11.96 -9.08
C ALA A 65 -13.01 -12.67 -9.35
N SER A 66 -13.66 -13.15 -8.29
CA SER A 66 -14.91 -13.87 -8.37
C SER A 66 -15.75 -13.67 -7.12
N GLY A 67 -17.06 -13.78 -7.24
CA GLY A 67 -17.95 -13.71 -6.10
C GLY A 67 -19.40 -13.45 -6.50
N ASP A 68 -20.22 -13.20 -5.48
CA ASP A 68 -21.62 -12.80 -5.66
C ASP A 68 -21.77 -11.27 -5.63
N ILE A 69 -23.02 -10.80 -5.59
CA ILE A 69 -23.37 -9.38 -5.49
C ILE A 69 -22.73 -8.68 -4.28
N PHE A 70 -22.63 -9.36 -3.13
CA PHE A 70 -22.05 -8.78 -1.91
C PHE A 70 -20.54 -8.71 -2.01
N GLU A 71 -19.89 -9.75 -2.53
CA GLU A 71 -18.45 -9.73 -2.76
C GLU A 71 -18.06 -8.63 -3.74
N PHE A 72 -18.80 -8.51 -4.85
CA PHE A 72 -18.59 -7.44 -5.83
C PHE A 72 -18.76 -6.05 -5.19
N TYR A 73 -19.89 -5.83 -4.51
CA TYR A 73 -20.25 -4.53 -3.93
C TYR A 73 -19.31 -4.14 -2.79
N SER A 74 -18.95 -5.09 -1.93
CA SER A 74 -17.98 -4.89 -0.85
C SER A 74 -16.64 -4.47 -1.40
N ARG A 75 -16.13 -5.20 -2.39
CA ARG A 75 -14.80 -4.97 -2.95
C ARG A 75 -14.69 -3.67 -3.74
N ILE A 76 -15.70 -3.33 -4.55
CA ILE A 76 -15.64 -2.12 -5.37
C ILE A 76 -15.86 -0.83 -4.57
N ASN A 77 -16.51 -0.93 -3.41
CA ASN A 77 -16.78 0.22 -2.53
C ASN A 77 -15.90 0.23 -1.27
N GLY A 78 -15.13 -0.82 -0.98
CA GLY A 78 -14.29 -0.88 0.22
C GLY A 78 -15.12 -0.97 1.49
N LEU A 79 -16.14 -1.81 1.46
CA LEU A 79 -17.05 -2.05 2.58
C LEU A 79 -16.76 -3.42 3.16
N ASP A 80 -16.98 -3.58 4.47
CA ASP A 80 -17.11 -4.92 5.03
C ASP A 80 -18.46 -5.55 4.64
N PHE A 81 -18.58 -6.86 4.86
CA PHE A 81 -19.79 -7.59 4.51
C PHE A 81 -21.05 -7.03 5.17
N LYS A 82 -20.95 -6.53 6.41
CA LYS A 82 -22.08 -6.00 7.15
C LYS A 82 -22.50 -4.64 6.58
N GLU A 83 -21.55 -3.76 6.29
CA GLU A 83 -21.81 -2.48 5.62
C GLU A 83 -22.44 -2.70 4.23
N SER A 84 -21.96 -3.66 3.45
CA SER A 84 -22.55 -4.03 2.17
C SER A 84 -23.96 -4.60 2.30
N LEU A 85 -24.19 -5.44 3.32
CA LEU A 85 -25.51 -5.96 3.63
C LEU A 85 -26.47 -4.83 3.97
N GLU A 86 -26.05 -3.89 4.81
CA GLU A 86 -26.83 -2.71 5.22
C GLU A 86 -27.18 -1.83 4.04
N GLN A 87 -26.22 -1.48 3.18
CA GLN A 87 -26.48 -0.62 2.03
C GLN A 87 -27.36 -1.30 0.99
N LEU A 88 -27.10 -2.57 0.65
CA LEU A 88 -27.93 -3.29 -0.32
C LEU A 88 -29.34 -3.59 0.22
N ALA A 89 -29.48 -3.83 1.52
CA ALA A 89 -30.80 -3.96 2.16
C ALA A 89 -31.57 -2.64 2.12
N GLU A 90 -30.92 -1.51 2.42
CA GLU A 90 -31.52 -0.18 2.35
C GLU A 90 -31.98 0.16 0.92
N GLU A 91 -31.17 -0.15 -0.09
CA GLU A 91 -31.55 0.00 -1.51
C GLU A 91 -32.80 -0.82 -1.87
N CYS A 92 -32.95 -2.00 -1.28
CA CYS A 92 -34.10 -2.87 -1.50
C CYS A 92 -35.33 -2.50 -0.66
N GLY A 93 -35.21 -1.56 0.28
CA GLY A 93 -36.22 -1.30 1.30
C GLY A 93 -36.43 -2.49 2.25
N ILE A 94 -35.42 -3.33 2.47
CA ILE A 94 -35.45 -4.45 3.41
C ILE A 94 -34.93 -3.95 4.76
N SER A 95 -35.76 -4.05 5.80
CA SER A 95 -35.36 -3.70 7.16
C SER A 95 -34.52 -4.83 7.76
N LEU A 96 -33.23 -4.57 7.96
CA LEU A 96 -32.38 -5.43 8.77
C LEU A 96 -32.79 -5.26 10.24
N GLN A 97 -33.69 -6.13 10.71
CA GLN A 97 -33.97 -6.22 12.15
C GLN A 97 -32.63 -6.41 12.86
N THR A 98 -32.19 -5.40 13.60
CA THR A 98 -30.89 -5.39 14.27
C THR A 98 -30.79 -6.59 15.20
N PHE A 99 -29.69 -7.33 15.09
CA PHE A 99 -29.40 -8.59 15.79
C PHE A 99 -29.16 -8.45 17.31
N THR A 100 -29.91 -7.57 17.96
CA THR A 100 -30.08 -7.50 19.41
C THR A 100 -31.58 -7.61 19.69
N PRO A 101 -32.05 -8.57 20.51
CA PRO A 101 -33.42 -8.55 21.00
C PRO A 101 -33.54 -7.34 21.94
N ASN A 102 -33.90 -6.19 21.38
CA ASN A 102 -34.49 -5.13 22.17
C ASN A 102 -35.62 -4.47 21.39
N GLN A 103 -36.77 -4.49 22.06
CA GLN A 103 -38.07 -4.06 21.61
C GLN A 103 -37.98 -2.59 21.15
N ASN A 104 -38.29 -2.30 19.87
CA ASN A 104 -38.93 -1.08 19.37
C ASN A 104 -38.79 -0.96 17.83
N THR A 105 -39.60 -1.72 17.09
CA THR A 105 -39.69 -1.66 15.62
C THR A 105 -40.09 -0.26 15.09
N SER A 106 -40.78 0.54 15.92
CA SER A 106 -41.21 1.91 15.62
C SER A 106 -40.06 2.92 15.57
N SER A 107 -39.07 2.83 16.46
CA SER A 107 -37.93 3.77 16.50
C SER A 107 -36.95 3.55 15.34
N GLN A 108 -36.85 2.33 14.83
CA GLN A 108 -35.95 1.98 13.73
C GLN A 108 -36.50 2.39 12.36
N ASN A 109 -37.81 2.22 12.13
CA ASN A 109 -38.48 2.75 10.94
C ASN A 109 -38.42 4.29 10.90
N GLN A 110 -38.53 4.94 12.06
CA GLN A 110 -38.34 6.39 12.18
C GLN A 110 -36.91 6.81 11.82
N SER A 111 -35.89 6.07 12.25
CA SER A 111 -34.48 6.34 11.90
C SER A 111 -34.21 6.22 10.39
N LEU A 112 -34.75 5.19 9.73
CA LEU A 112 -34.62 5.03 8.27
C LEU A 112 -35.31 6.18 7.50
N SER A 113 -36.51 6.56 7.94
CA SER A 113 -37.23 7.71 7.37
C SER A 113 -36.43 9.02 7.53
N GLN A 114 -35.81 9.23 8.69
CA GLN A 114 -34.96 10.40 8.97
C GLN A 114 -33.70 10.41 8.09
N LYS A 115 -33.05 9.26 7.88
CA LYS A 115 -31.89 9.16 6.97
C LYS A 115 -32.27 9.51 5.54
N LYS A 116 -33.37 8.95 5.03
CA LYS A 116 -33.86 9.25 3.68
C LYS A 116 -34.15 10.75 3.52
N GLN A 117 -34.89 11.33 4.46
CA GLN A 117 -35.21 12.75 4.43
C GLN A 117 -33.94 13.62 4.48
N ALA A 118 -32.93 13.22 5.27
CA ALA A 118 -31.65 13.89 5.29
C ALA A 118 -30.94 13.85 3.92
N LEU A 119 -30.89 12.67 3.27
CA LEU A 119 -30.33 12.53 1.93
C LEU A 119 -31.06 13.41 0.90
N ASP A 120 -32.39 13.47 0.96
CA ASP A 120 -33.19 14.31 0.07
C ASP A 120 -32.91 15.81 0.29
N MET A 121 -32.70 16.25 1.54
CA MET A 121 -32.29 17.63 1.84
C MET A 121 -30.90 17.96 1.28
N TYR A 122 -29.93 17.05 1.41
CA TYR A 122 -28.59 17.26 0.86
C TYR A 122 -28.57 17.26 -0.67
N GLU A 123 -29.38 16.41 -1.31
CA GLU A 123 -29.54 16.41 -2.76
C GLU A 123 -30.15 17.73 -3.25
N LEU A 124 -31.21 18.23 -2.59
CA LEU A 124 -31.79 19.53 -2.93
C LEU A 124 -30.79 20.68 -2.70
N ALA A 125 -30.02 20.64 -1.62
CA ALA A 125 -28.98 21.62 -1.34
C ALA A 125 -27.88 21.61 -2.40
N LYS A 126 -27.44 20.43 -2.85
CA LYS A 126 -26.48 20.27 -3.94
C LYS A 126 -27.01 20.90 -5.23
N LEU A 127 -28.23 20.55 -5.64
CA LEU A 127 -28.86 21.11 -6.84
C LEU A 127 -28.98 22.64 -6.75
N HIS A 128 -29.30 23.17 -5.57
CA HIS A 128 -29.33 24.61 -5.31
C HIS A 128 -27.95 25.26 -5.53
N PHE A 129 -26.89 24.71 -4.94
CA PHE A 129 -25.54 25.28 -5.08
C PHE A 129 -24.99 25.15 -6.50
N VAL A 130 -25.18 24.02 -7.17
CA VAL A 130 -24.78 23.83 -8.58
C VAL A 130 -25.51 24.82 -9.47
N LYS A 131 -26.82 25.00 -9.27
CA LYS A 131 -27.61 26.00 -9.99
C LYS A 131 -27.06 27.41 -9.78
N ASN A 132 -26.71 27.77 -8.53
CA ASN A 132 -26.16 29.08 -8.22
C ASN A 132 -24.81 29.33 -8.92
N LEU A 133 -23.95 28.32 -9.01
CA LEU A 133 -22.65 28.44 -9.69
C LEU A 133 -22.82 28.63 -11.21
N ASN A 134 -23.83 28.01 -11.80
CA ASN A 134 -24.14 28.11 -13.23
C ASN A 134 -25.04 29.31 -13.57
N PHE A 135 -25.45 30.11 -12.60
CA PHE A 135 -26.30 31.26 -12.83
C PHE A 135 -25.47 32.44 -13.38
N ASN A 136 -26.04 33.24 -14.28
CA ASN A 136 -25.34 34.37 -14.89
C ASN A 136 -25.52 35.66 -14.07
N ASP A 137 -25.16 35.63 -12.78
CA ASP A 137 -25.11 36.81 -11.92
C ASP A 137 -23.68 37.22 -11.55
N ASN A 138 -23.52 38.40 -10.93
CA ASN A 138 -22.20 38.95 -10.62
C ASN A 138 -21.45 38.10 -9.58
N GLU A 139 -22.15 37.51 -8.61
CA GLU A 139 -21.52 36.66 -7.58
C GLU A 139 -20.96 35.39 -8.21
N ALA A 140 -21.74 34.69 -9.04
CA ALA A 140 -21.30 33.49 -9.74
C ALA A 140 -20.09 33.75 -10.64
N LYS A 141 -20.04 34.90 -11.34
CA LYS A 141 -18.90 35.29 -12.18
C LYS A 141 -17.59 35.44 -11.39
N ILE A 142 -17.64 35.92 -10.15
CA ILE A 142 -16.44 36.03 -9.29
C ILE A 142 -15.89 34.63 -9.00
N VAL A 143 -16.77 33.68 -8.71
CA VAL A 143 -16.40 32.29 -8.39
C VAL A 143 -15.91 31.56 -9.63
N GLN A 144 -16.57 31.75 -10.78
CA GLN A 144 -16.14 31.19 -12.07
C GLN A 144 -14.73 31.67 -12.43
N LYS A 145 -14.44 32.98 -12.29
CA LYS A 145 -13.09 33.52 -12.47
C LYS A 145 -12.06 32.91 -11.51
N TYR A 146 -12.46 32.60 -10.28
CA TYR A 146 -11.59 31.89 -9.33
C TYR A 146 -11.32 30.45 -9.79
N LEU A 147 -12.33 29.72 -10.29
CA LEU A 147 -12.14 28.37 -10.83
C LEU A 147 -11.24 28.38 -12.08
N GLU A 148 -11.43 29.37 -12.96
CA GLU A 148 -10.59 29.62 -14.14
C GLU A 148 -9.14 29.94 -13.77
N SER A 149 -8.91 30.80 -12.76
CA SER A 149 -7.54 31.13 -12.31
C SER A 149 -6.84 29.95 -11.65
N ARG A 150 -7.60 28.99 -11.11
CA ARG A 150 -7.13 27.68 -10.66
C ARG A 150 -7.04 26.65 -11.79
N GLY A 151 -7.29 27.04 -13.04
CA GLY A 151 -7.18 26.17 -14.21
C GLY A 151 -8.10 24.96 -14.20
N LEU A 152 -9.25 25.03 -13.51
CA LEU A 152 -10.23 23.94 -13.48
C LEU A 152 -11.12 23.96 -14.72
N ASN A 153 -11.24 22.82 -15.39
CA ASN A 153 -12.09 22.67 -16.58
C ASN A 153 -13.57 22.36 -16.21
N SER A 154 -14.46 22.50 -17.18
CA SER A 154 -15.89 22.24 -17.00
C SER A 154 -16.19 20.79 -16.63
N GLU A 155 -15.43 19.84 -17.16
CA GLU A 155 -15.62 18.42 -16.93
C GLU A 155 -15.40 18.06 -15.45
N ILE A 156 -14.34 18.59 -14.82
CA ILE A 156 -14.04 18.31 -13.43
C ILE A 156 -15.01 19.02 -12.48
N ILE A 157 -15.41 20.25 -12.80
CA ILE A 157 -16.42 21.01 -12.07
C ILE A 157 -17.75 20.23 -12.05
N GLN A 158 -18.14 19.67 -13.20
CA GLN A 158 -19.34 18.85 -13.32
C GLN A 158 -19.20 17.50 -12.61
N ALA A 159 -18.07 16.81 -12.76
CA ALA A 159 -17.84 15.49 -12.17
C ALA A 159 -17.94 15.50 -10.62
N PHE A 160 -17.36 16.54 -10.00
CA PHE A 160 -17.43 16.77 -8.56
C PHE A 160 -18.67 17.55 -8.11
N GLU A 161 -19.54 17.96 -9.05
CA GLU A 161 -20.75 18.75 -8.80
C GLU A 161 -20.49 19.98 -7.92
N LEU A 162 -19.42 20.73 -8.21
CA LEU A 162 -19.09 21.94 -7.44
C LEU A 162 -20.22 22.96 -7.53
N GLY A 163 -20.40 23.74 -6.47
CA GLY A 163 -21.49 24.70 -6.37
C GLY A 163 -21.10 26.02 -5.70
N TRP A 164 -22.04 26.96 -5.64
CA TRP A 164 -21.85 28.27 -5.02
C TRP A 164 -22.92 28.53 -3.96
N SER A 165 -22.49 28.89 -2.75
CA SER A 165 -23.38 29.48 -1.75
C SER A 165 -23.30 31.01 -1.81
N LYS A 166 -24.44 31.64 -2.11
CA LYS A 166 -24.57 33.08 -2.31
C LYS A 166 -24.29 33.89 -1.04
N ASN A 167 -24.07 35.19 -1.21
CA ASN A 167 -24.05 36.14 -0.09
C ASN A 167 -25.46 36.49 0.39
N SER A 168 -26.22 35.49 0.83
CA SER A 168 -27.56 35.68 1.37
C SER A 168 -27.74 34.86 2.64
N TRP A 169 -28.56 35.37 3.55
CA TRP A 169 -28.85 34.71 4.82
C TRP A 169 -29.89 33.59 4.69
N ASN A 170 -30.66 33.55 3.58
CA ASN A 170 -31.81 32.66 3.45
C ASN A 170 -31.97 32.02 2.05
N SER A 171 -30.91 31.96 1.24
CA SER A 171 -30.98 31.40 -0.11
C SER A 171 -31.31 29.90 -0.09
N LEU A 172 -30.58 29.14 0.72
CA LEU A 172 -30.79 27.71 0.91
C LEU A 172 -32.02 27.46 1.79
N SER A 173 -32.19 28.20 2.89
CA SER A 173 -33.32 27.99 3.80
C SER A 173 -34.68 28.21 3.11
N ASP A 174 -34.81 29.21 2.23
CA ASP A 174 -36.01 29.40 1.41
C ASP A 174 -36.21 28.25 0.41
N THR A 175 -35.13 27.71 -0.15
CA THR A 175 -35.18 26.57 -1.07
C THR A 175 -35.65 25.30 -0.36
N LEU A 176 -35.10 25.01 0.82
CA LEU A 176 -35.50 23.88 1.65
C LEU A 176 -36.97 24.01 2.11
N LYS A 177 -37.38 25.22 2.52
CA LYS A 177 -38.76 25.51 2.91
C LYS A 177 -39.73 25.29 1.74
N LYS A 178 -39.39 25.75 0.53
CA LYS A 178 -40.17 25.51 -0.69
C LYS A 178 -40.22 24.03 -1.07
N GLY A 179 -39.16 23.27 -0.75
CA GLY A 179 -39.12 21.81 -0.88
C GLY A 179 -39.95 21.06 0.16
N GLY A 180 -40.62 21.75 1.09
CA GLY A 180 -41.46 21.13 2.12
C GLY A 180 -40.69 20.57 3.31
N PHE A 181 -39.40 20.88 3.44
CA PHE A 181 -38.56 20.35 4.51
C PHE A 181 -38.67 21.13 5.83
N ASN A 182 -38.54 20.42 6.95
CA ASN A 182 -38.46 21.03 8.27
C ASN A 182 -37.09 21.70 8.48
N LEU A 183 -37.08 23.02 8.69
CA LEU A 183 -35.85 23.80 8.87
C LEU A 183 -35.06 23.43 10.13
N ASN A 184 -35.73 22.92 11.18
CA ASN A 184 -35.06 22.46 12.39
C ASN A 184 -34.21 21.21 12.11
N GLU A 185 -34.70 20.31 11.26
CA GLU A 185 -33.95 19.13 10.84
C GLU A 185 -32.79 19.52 9.93
N ALA A 186 -32.99 20.46 8.99
CA ALA A 186 -31.90 21.00 8.18
C ALA A 186 -30.81 21.68 9.03
N MET A 187 -31.18 22.33 10.14
CA MET A 187 -30.23 22.84 11.13
C MET A 187 -29.45 21.71 11.83
N ASN A 188 -30.14 20.64 12.25
CA ASN A 188 -29.49 19.47 12.87
C ASN A 188 -28.53 18.74 11.91
N LEU A 189 -28.80 18.78 10.61
CA LEU A 189 -27.88 18.30 9.56
C LEU A 189 -26.73 19.27 9.28
N GLY A 190 -26.74 20.46 9.87
CA GLY A 190 -25.71 21.46 9.65
C GLY A 190 -25.76 22.10 8.26
N LEU A 191 -26.92 22.10 7.59
CA LEU A 191 -27.15 22.92 6.39
C LEU A 191 -27.50 24.36 6.78
N LEU A 192 -28.19 24.53 7.91
CA LEU A 192 -28.62 25.82 8.46
C LEU A 192 -28.01 26.06 9.85
N GLY A 193 -27.87 27.32 10.22
CA GLY A 193 -27.68 27.78 11.60
C GLY A 193 -28.96 28.38 12.16
N LYS A 194 -28.96 28.64 13.47
CA LYS A 194 -30.06 29.30 14.18
C LYS A 194 -29.52 30.45 15.01
N ASN A 195 -30.17 31.61 14.95
CA ASN A 195 -29.79 32.78 15.74
C ASN A 195 -30.48 32.74 17.12
N GLU A 196 -30.06 33.64 18.02
CA GLU A 196 -30.60 33.71 19.39
C GLU A 196 -32.11 34.01 19.43
N ARG A 197 -32.63 34.71 18.41
CA ARG A 197 -34.06 35.03 18.26
C ARG A 197 -34.87 33.88 17.66
N GLY A 198 -34.25 32.73 17.39
CA GLY A 198 -34.90 31.52 16.85
C GLY A 198 -35.03 31.46 15.33
N GLY A 199 -34.55 32.46 14.59
CA GLY A 199 -34.55 32.49 13.13
C GLY A 199 -33.46 31.60 12.54
N TYR A 200 -33.79 30.90 11.44
CA TYR A 200 -32.84 30.08 10.69
C TYR A 200 -32.08 30.91 9.66
N TYR A 201 -30.83 30.54 9.41
CA TYR A 201 -30.01 31.14 8.37
C TYR A 201 -29.10 30.12 7.69
N ASP A 202 -28.62 30.44 6.49
CA ASP A 202 -27.73 29.59 5.72
C ASP A 202 -26.36 29.47 6.42
N ARG A 203 -25.94 28.24 6.73
CA ARG A 203 -24.63 28.00 7.39
C ARG A 203 -23.47 28.39 6.48
N PHE A 204 -23.55 28.00 5.22
CA PHE A 204 -22.56 28.32 4.20
C PHE A 204 -22.98 29.59 3.50
N ARG A 205 -22.11 30.60 3.41
CA ARG A 205 -22.33 31.87 2.70
C ARG A 205 -21.03 32.33 2.09
N GLU A 206 -21.10 32.93 0.90
CA GLU A 206 -19.94 33.40 0.14
C GLU A 206 -18.88 32.31 -0.08
N ARG A 207 -19.32 31.06 -0.32
CA ARG A 207 -18.42 29.89 -0.36
C ARG A 207 -18.58 29.05 -1.62
N LEU A 208 -17.45 28.70 -2.23
CA LEU A 208 -17.36 27.61 -3.19
C LEU A 208 -17.60 26.30 -2.43
N MET A 209 -18.56 25.53 -2.92
CA MET A 209 -19.10 24.35 -2.26
C MET A 209 -18.54 23.08 -2.89
N PHE A 210 -18.06 22.19 -2.03
CA PHE A 210 -17.49 20.89 -2.35
C PHE A 210 -18.42 19.81 -1.76
N PRO A 211 -19.26 19.15 -2.57
CA PRO A 211 -20.11 18.06 -2.09
C PRO A 211 -19.25 16.89 -1.61
N ILE A 212 -19.56 16.37 -0.42
CA ILE A 212 -18.93 15.18 0.13
C ILE A 212 -19.90 14.02 -0.07
N ARG A 213 -19.48 13.00 -0.81
CA ARG A 213 -20.31 11.84 -1.15
C ARG A 213 -19.96 10.63 -0.31
N ASN A 214 -20.98 9.84 0.01
CA ASN A 214 -20.77 8.47 0.48
C ASN A 214 -20.38 7.56 -0.72
N LEU A 215 -20.07 6.30 -0.43
CA LEU A 215 -19.65 5.34 -1.47
C LEU A 215 -20.76 4.94 -2.45
N SER A 216 -22.03 5.18 -2.11
CA SER A 216 -23.16 5.05 -3.04
C SER A 216 -23.32 6.26 -3.98
N GLY A 217 -22.52 7.31 -3.79
CA GLY A 217 -22.54 8.54 -4.60
C GLY A 217 -23.55 9.59 -4.13
N LYS A 218 -24.23 9.37 -3.00
CA LYS A 218 -25.15 10.36 -2.41
C LYS A 218 -24.37 11.42 -1.66
N VAL A 219 -24.76 12.68 -1.82
CA VAL A 219 -24.21 13.79 -1.03
C VAL A 219 -24.70 13.68 0.41
N ILE A 220 -23.77 13.72 1.36
CA ILE A 220 -24.04 13.56 2.80
C ILE A 220 -23.49 14.72 3.64
N ALA A 221 -22.65 15.56 3.04
CA ALA A 221 -22.05 16.73 3.67
C ALA A 221 -21.51 17.70 2.62
N PHE A 222 -21.09 18.89 3.06
CA PHE A 222 -20.38 19.85 2.23
C PHE A 222 -19.10 20.37 2.92
N GLY A 223 -18.06 20.57 2.14
CA GLY A 223 -16.99 21.51 2.42
C GLY A 223 -17.28 22.86 1.74
N GLY A 224 -16.82 23.97 2.32
CA GLY A 224 -17.07 25.31 1.80
C GLY A 224 -15.84 26.21 1.94
N ARG A 225 -15.31 26.70 0.81
CA ARG A 225 -14.16 27.62 0.75
C ARG A 225 -14.60 29.04 0.49
N ILE A 226 -14.19 29.98 1.34
CA ILE A 226 -14.43 31.40 1.07
C ILE A 226 -13.55 31.87 -0.09
N ILE A 227 -14.09 32.66 -1.01
CA ILE A 227 -13.32 33.19 -2.14
C ILE A 227 -12.56 34.44 -1.73
N GLU A 228 -13.25 35.40 -1.13
CA GLU A 228 -12.67 36.64 -0.62
C GLU A 228 -12.48 36.53 0.89
N THR A 229 -11.23 36.35 1.33
CA THR A 229 -10.94 36.14 2.75
C THR A 229 -11.08 37.47 3.50
N LYS A 230 -12.04 37.51 4.44
CA LYS A 230 -12.23 38.62 5.38
C LYS A 230 -11.54 38.27 6.70
N GLU A 231 -11.04 39.29 7.40
CA GLU A 231 -10.38 39.11 8.69
C GLU A 231 -11.29 38.38 9.69
N GLY A 232 -10.75 37.37 10.38
CA GLY A 232 -11.50 36.55 11.34
C GLY A 232 -12.36 35.41 10.77
N GLN A 233 -12.43 35.22 9.44
CA GLN A 233 -13.19 34.10 8.85
C GLN A 233 -12.29 32.93 8.42
N ALA A 234 -12.69 31.70 8.77
CA ALA A 234 -11.98 30.49 8.37
C ALA A 234 -12.04 30.27 6.85
N LYS A 235 -10.88 30.00 6.22
CA LYS A 235 -10.73 29.75 4.78
C LYS A 235 -11.63 28.60 4.31
N TYR A 236 -11.66 27.50 5.06
CA TYR A 236 -12.51 26.34 4.84
C TYR A 236 -13.41 26.07 6.05
N ILE A 237 -14.64 25.66 5.79
CA ILE A 237 -15.55 25.10 6.80
C ILE A 237 -16.18 23.82 6.27
N ASN A 238 -16.46 22.88 7.16
CA ASN A 238 -17.15 21.64 6.82
C ASN A 238 -18.51 21.57 7.53
N SER A 239 -19.41 20.77 6.97
CA SER A 239 -20.58 20.29 7.70
C SER A 239 -20.14 19.67 9.03
N SER A 240 -20.95 19.88 10.06
CA SER A 240 -20.80 19.18 11.34
C SER A 240 -21.17 17.71 11.18
N ASP A 241 -20.75 16.89 12.13
CA ASP A 241 -21.21 15.50 12.21
C ASP A 241 -22.73 15.43 12.33
N SER A 242 -23.32 14.45 11.65
CA SER A 242 -24.76 14.21 11.59
C SER A 242 -25.07 12.71 11.68
N LEU A 243 -26.34 12.37 11.50
CA LEU A 243 -26.85 11.00 11.35
C LEU A 243 -26.25 10.26 10.14
N ILE A 244 -25.92 10.98 9.06
CA ILE A 244 -25.49 10.38 7.79
C ILE A 244 -24.04 10.72 7.41
N TYR A 245 -23.37 11.55 8.22
CA TYR A 245 -22.01 12.00 7.96
C TYR A 245 -21.20 12.07 9.25
N LYS A 246 -20.03 11.44 9.21
CA LYS A 246 -19.02 11.48 10.26
C LYS A 246 -17.69 11.87 9.63
N LYS A 247 -17.15 13.03 10.01
CA LYS A 247 -15.92 13.55 9.41
C LYS A 247 -14.77 12.53 9.53
N GLY A 248 -14.64 11.90 10.69
CA GLY A 248 -13.60 10.91 10.98
C GLY A 248 -13.76 9.56 10.26
N GLU A 249 -14.81 9.34 9.46
CA GLU A 249 -15.04 8.07 8.75
C GLU A 249 -15.06 8.23 7.22
N HIS A 250 -15.18 9.47 6.75
CA HIS A 250 -15.36 9.81 5.35
C HIS A 250 -14.11 10.51 4.80
N LEU A 251 -13.90 10.36 3.50
CA LEU A 251 -12.79 10.94 2.75
C LEU A 251 -13.36 11.62 1.51
N TYR A 252 -12.88 12.83 1.22
CA TYR A 252 -13.30 13.54 0.00
C TYR A 252 -12.69 12.86 -1.24
N GLY A 253 -13.46 12.78 -2.33
CA GLY A 253 -13.00 12.17 -3.58
C GLY A 253 -12.99 10.64 -3.59
N LEU A 254 -13.31 9.98 -2.47
CA LEU A 254 -13.22 8.51 -2.39
C LEU A 254 -14.25 7.83 -3.31
N PHE A 255 -15.44 8.40 -3.43
CA PHE A 255 -16.46 7.92 -4.37
C PHE A 255 -15.99 8.02 -5.82
N GLU A 256 -15.38 9.14 -6.19
CA GLU A 256 -14.82 9.39 -7.51
C GLU A 256 -13.64 8.46 -7.79
N ALA A 257 -12.82 8.17 -6.77
CA ALA A 257 -11.57 7.44 -6.90
C ALA A 257 -11.71 5.91 -6.92
N ARG A 258 -12.76 5.35 -6.31
CA ARG A 258 -12.90 3.90 -6.08
C ARG A 258 -12.68 3.02 -7.31
N LYS A 259 -13.12 3.46 -8.50
CA LYS A 259 -12.90 2.71 -9.75
C LYS A 259 -11.42 2.68 -10.14
N ALA A 260 -10.73 3.81 -10.05
CA ALA A 260 -9.30 3.88 -10.33
C ALA A 260 -8.49 3.12 -9.27
N ILE A 261 -8.86 3.23 -8.00
CA ILE A 261 -8.25 2.47 -6.89
C ILE A 261 -8.36 0.96 -7.13
N ALA A 262 -9.55 0.48 -7.53
CA ALA A 262 -9.76 -0.94 -7.81
C ALA A 262 -8.90 -1.45 -8.98
N GLN A 263 -8.67 -0.62 -10.00
CA GLN A 263 -7.86 -0.98 -11.17
C GLN A 263 -6.36 -0.91 -10.90
N GLU A 264 -5.90 0.17 -10.28
CA GLU A 264 -4.49 0.48 -10.03
C GLU A 264 -3.95 -0.20 -8.76
N LYS A 265 -4.84 -0.57 -7.84
CA LYS A 265 -4.52 -1.17 -6.54
C LYS A 265 -3.56 -0.29 -5.72
N SER A 266 -3.81 1.01 -5.78
CA SER A 266 -3.09 2.07 -5.07
C SER A 266 -4.04 3.21 -4.77
N ILE A 267 -3.73 3.98 -3.72
CA ILE A 267 -4.46 5.17 -3.33
C ILE A 267 -3.48 6.31 -3.15
N VAL A 268 -3.82 7.50 -3.64
CA VAL A 268 -3.10 8.74 -3.35
C VAL A 268 -3.92 9.53 -2.32
N LEU A 269 -3.33 9.79 -1.14
CA LEU A 269 -4.00 10.50 -0.05
C LEU A 269 -3.35 11.87 0.17
N THR A 270 -4.16 12.93 0.14
CA THR A 270 -3.74 14.33 0.34
C THR A 270 -4.58 15.01 1.43
N GLU A 271 -4.33 16.30 1.69
CA GLU A 271 -4.98 17.06 2.75
C GLU A 271 -6.21 17.87 2.29
N GLY A 272 -6.22 18.36 1.04
CA GLY A 272 -7.18 19.34 0.58
C GLY A 272 -8.19 18.86 -0.47
N TYR A 273 -9.34 19.54 -0.50
CA TYR A 273 -10.35 19.38 -1.57
C TYR A 273 -9.78 19.70 -2.96
N MET A 274 -9.08 20.84 -3.04
CA MET A 274 -8.51 21.33 -4.30
C MET A 274 -7.46 20.37 -4.84
N ASP A 275 -6.59 19.84 -3.98
CA ASP A 275 -5.58 18.84 -4.34
C ASP A 275 -6.19 17.64 -5.04
N VAL A 276 -7.28 17.09 -4.50
CA VAL A 276 -8.00 15.96 -5.10
C VAL A 276 -8.56 16.33 -6.47
N ILE A 277 -9.22 17.49 -6.58
CA ILE A 277 -9.79 17.94 -7.86
C ILE A 277 -8.67 18.08 -8.91
N SER A 278 -7.54 18.69 -8.55
CA SER A 278 -6.40 18.88 -9.43
C SER A 278 -5.76 17.55 -9.80
N LEU A 279 -5.52 16.65 -8.85
CA LEU A 279 -5.04 15.28 -9.12
C LEU A 279 -5.94 14.54 -10.11
N HIS A 280 -7.27 14.57 -9.91
CA HIS A 280 -8.23 13.94 -10.82
C HIS A 280 -8.22 14.59 -12.22
N GLN A 281 -8.13 15.91 -12.30
CA GLN A 281 -8.04 16.64 -13.58
C GLN A 281 -6.79 16.24 -14.37
N PHE A 282 -5.66 16.05 -13.70
CA PHE A 282 -4.41 15.59 -14.32
C PHE A 282 -4.32 14.06 -14.48
N GLY A 283 -5.42 13.34 -14.24
CA GLY A 283 -5.55 11.91 -14.52
C GLY A 283 -5.10 10.98 -13.39
N ILE A 284 -4.74 11.51 -12.22
CA ILE A 284 -4.41 10.74 -11.00
C ILE A 284 -5.73 10.50 -10.25
N LYS A 285 -6.55 9.61 -10.84
CA LYS A 285 -7.94 9.40 -10.44
C LYS A 285 -8.10 8.53 -9.19
N ASN A 286 -7.04 7.88 -8.73
CA ASN A 286 -7.02 7.08 -7.50
C ASN A 286 -6.76 7.95 -6.23
N SER A 287 -7.07 9.25 -6.28
CA SER A 287 -6.78 10.20 -5.21
C SER A 287 -7.99 10.59 -4.36
N CYS A 288 -7.76 10.76 -3.05
CA CYS A 288 -8.75 11.23 -2.07
C CYS A 288 -8.08 12.08 -0.97
N ALA A 289 -8.87 12.77 -0.15
CA ALA A 289 -8.36 13.62 0.93
C ALA A 289 -9.08 13.46 2.26
N VAL A 290 -8.34 13.74 3.35
CA VAL A 290 -8.92 13.97 4.66
C VAL A 290 -9.74 15.27 4.68
N LEU A 291 -10.73 15.34 5.59
CA LEU A 291 -11.72 16.43 5.61
C LEU A 291 -11.32 17.55 6.57
N GLY A 292 -10.12 18.11 6.37
CA GLY A 292 -9.57 19.22 7.17
C GLY A 292 -9.24 18.84 8.62
N THR A 293 -8.90 17.57 8.86
CA THR A 293 -8.44 17.03 10.14
C THR A 293 -7.33 16.02 9.89
N ALA A 294 -6.58 15.66 10.94
CA ALA A 294 -5.65 14.54 10.87
C ALA A 294 -6.37 13.24 10.44
N LEU A 295 -5.63 12.37 9.76
CA LEU A 295 -6.06 11.03 9.39
C LEU A 295 -6.52 10.24 10.62
N THR A 296 -7.63 9.49 10.50
CA THR A 296 -8.22 8.72 11.60
C THR A 296 -8.03 7.20 11.41
N PRO A 297 -8.10 6.39 12.49
CA PRO A 297 -8.05 4.93 12.38
C PRO A 297 -9.16 4.34 11.50
N GLU A 298 -10.35 4.92 11.55
CA GLU A 298 -11.52 4.53 10.76
C GLU A 298 -11.30 4.81 9.27
N GLN A 299 -10.71 5.96 8.92
CA GLN A 299 -10.32 6.27 7.55
C GLN A 299 -9.23 5.30 7.06
N VAL A 300 -8.22 4.99 7.86
CA VAL A 300 -7.18 3.99 7.50
C VAL A 300 -7.79 2.62 7.28
N LYS A 301 -8.74 2.20 8.13
CA LYS A 301 -9.49 0.94 7.93
C LYS A 301 -10.19 0.94 6.58
N ARG A 302 -10.93 2.01 6.25
CA ARG A 302 -11.67 2.15 4.99
C ARG A 302 -10.73 2.12 3.77
N LEU A 303 -9.62 2.84 3.84
CA LEU A 303 -8.59 2.83 2.79
C LEU A 303 -8.00 1.42 2.59
N GLY A 304 -7.68 0.72 3.69
CA GLY A 304 -7.12 -0.63 3.67
C GLY A 304 -8.06 -1.69 3.08
N GLN A 305 -9.38 -1.47 3.12
CA GLN A 305 -10.37 -2.33 2.45
C GLN A 305 -10.36 -2.16 0.92
N LEU A 306 -9.93 -0.99 0.42
CA LEU A 306 -9.86 -0.70 -1.01
C LEU A 306 -8.50 -1.07 -1.61
N SER A 307 -7.41 -0.82 -0.89
CA SER A 307 -6.05 -1.05 -1.38
C SER A 307 -5.07 -1.24 -0.22
N SER A 308 -4.08 -2.11 -0.45
CA SER A 308 -2.96 -2.31 0.47
C SER A 308 -1.80 -1.32 0.23
N LYS A 309 -1.87 -0.44 -0.77
CA LYS A 309 -0.83 0.52 -1.13
C LYS A 309 -1.38 1.93 -1.07
N ILE A 310 -0.75 2.79 -0.27
CA ILE A 310 -1.14 4.18 -0.07
C ILE A 310 0.08 5.09 -0.26
N THR A 311 -0.03 6.07 -1.14
CA THR A 311 0.93 7.16 -1.33
C THR A 311 0.38 8.39 -0.61
N LEU A 312 1.12 8.88 0.37
CA LEU A 312 0.82 10.12 1.09
C LEU A 312 1.43 11.32 0.36
N ILE A 313 0.66 12.39 0.17
CA ILE A 313 1.13 13.68 -0.32
C ILE A 313 0.99 14.70 0.81
N PHE A 314 2.09 15.35 1.14
CA PHE A 314 2.14 16.40 2.16
C PHE A 314 3.05 17.53 1.71
N ASP A 315 2.79 18.72 2.27
CA ASP A 315 3.68 19.86 2.08
C ASP A 315 5.08 19.57 2.64
N GLY A 316 6.09 20.11 1.95
CA GLY A 316 7.50 19.96 2.32
C GLY A 316 7.93 20.76 3.55
N ASP A 317 7.01 21.38 4.29
CA ASP A 317 7.32 22.16 5.48
C ASP A 317 7.38 21.29 6.75
N THR A 318 7.64 21.92 7.91
CA THR A 318 7.75 21.21 9.18
C THR A 318 6.41 20.65 9.67
N ALA A 319 5.29 21.32 9.38
CA ALA A 319 3.96 20.86 9.76
C ALA A 319 3.53 19.66 8.90
N GLY A 320 3.68 19.76 7.59
CA GLY A 320 3.42 18.71 6.62
C GLY A 320 4.25 17.46 6.89
N ARG A 321 5.54 17.59 7.22
CA ARG A 321 6.37 16.43 7.63
C ARG A 321 5.89 15.74 8.90
N LYS A 322 5.44 16.49 9.92
CA LYS A 322 4.87 15.89 11.14
C LYS A 322 3.55 15.19 10.86
N ALA A 323 2.71 15.78 10.00
CA ALA A 323 1.46 15.17 9.57
C ALA A 323 1.69 13.89 8.74
N ALA A 324 2.70 13.90 7.86
CA ALA A 324 3.14 12.74 7.10
C ALA A 324 3.65 11.62 8.02
N LEU A 325 4.46 11.95 9.04
CA LEU A 325 4.97 10.97 10.02
C LEU A 325 3.82 10.25 10.73
N ARG A 326 2.87 11.02 11.27
CA ARG A 326 1.70 10.48 11.97
C ARG A 326 0.81 9.64 11.04
N SER A 327 0.62 10.09 9.80
CA SER A 327 -0.21 9.37 8.82
C SER A 327 0.45 8.06 8.38
N ALA A 328 1.76 8.08 8.12
CA ALA A 328 2.54 6.90 7.75
C ALA A 328 2.55 5.87 8.87
N GLU A 329 2.74 6.30 10.13
CA GLU A 329 2.65 5.46 11.32
C GLU A 329 1.33 4.68 11.38
N MET A 330 0.20 5.37 11.25
CA MET A 330 -1.13 4.75 11.33
C MET A 330 -1.38 3.72 10.21
N ILE A 331 -0.89 4.01 9.01
CA ILE A 331 -1.00 3.12 7.84
C ILE A 331 -0.13 1.87 8.03
N LEU A 332 1.13 2.05 8.44
CA LEU A 332 2.09 0.97 8.67
C LEU A 332 1.64 0.05 9.81
N ALA A 333 1.03 0.62 10.87
CA ALA A 333 0.51 -0.14 12.00
C ALA A 333 -0.62 -1.11 11.61
N LYS A 334 -1.35 -0.82 10.52
CA LYS A 334 -2.34 -1.73 9.91
C LYS A 334 -1.74 -2.74 8.92
N GLY A 335 -0.42 -2.75 8.75
CA GLY A 335 0.27 -3.64 7.81
C GLY A 335 0.13 -3.22 6.35
N LEU A 336 -0.31 -2.00 6.08
CA LEU A 336 -0.46 -1.47 4.73
C LEU A 336 0.88 -0.89 4.25
N SER A 337 1.12 -0.96 2.93
CA SER A 337 2.28 -0.33 2.30
C SER A 337 2.06 1.17 2.17
N CYS A 338 3.03 1.96 2.62
CA CYS A 338 3.00 3.41 2.59
C CYS A 338 4.21 3.95 1.78
N LYS A 339 3.97 4.96 0.95
CA LYS A 339 5.00 5.86 0.40
C LYS A 339 4.71 7.29 0.85
N VAL A 340 5.76 8.09 1.02
CA VAL A 340 5.61 9.50 1.43
C VAL A 340 6.23 10.42 0.41
N VAL A 341 5.39 11.18 -0.30
CA VAL A 341 5.78 12.24 -1.23
C VAL A 341 5.70 13.58 -0.49
N LEU A 342 6.85 14.19 -0.26
CA LEU A 342 6.92 15.57 0.20
C LEU A 342 6.99 16.50 -1.01
N MET A 343 6.15 17.53 -1.04
CA MET A 343 6.23 18.56 -2.07
C MET A 343 7.54 19.37 -1.91
N PRO A 344 8.14 19.85 -3.01
CA PRO A 344 9.24 20.80 -2.95
C PRO A 344 8.88 22.07 -2.15
N GLU A 345 9.88 22.79 -1.64
CA GLU A 345 9.63 24.03 -0.91
C GLU A 345 8.83 25.04 -1.76
N SER A 346 7.81 25.64 -1.16
CA SER A 346 6.92 26.64 -1.78
C SER A 346 6.04 26.14 -2.94
N GLU A 347 5.92 24.82 -3.13
CA GLU A 347 4.96 24.22 -4.06
C GLU A 347 3.93 23.38 -3.27
N ASP A 348 2.69 23.38 -3.74
CA ASP A 348 1.68 22.39 -3.38
C ASP A 348 1.42 21.46 -4.60
N ILE A 349 0.63 20.40 -4.41
CA ILE A 349 0.37 19.46 -5.51
C ILE A 349 -0.40 20.12 -6.67
N ASP A 350 -1.24 21.11 -6.37
CA ASP A 350 -1.97 21.88 -7.37
C ASP A 350 -1.01 22.70 -8.25
N SER A 351 -0.13 23.49 -7.64
CA SER A 351 0.85 24.31 -8.33
C SER A 351 1.87 23.47 -9.09
N LEU A 352 2.31 22.33 -8.52
CA LEU A 352 3.19 21.38 -9.19
C LEU A 352 2.56 20.83 -10.48
N LEU A 353 1.30 20.38 -10.41
CA LEU A 353 0.60 19.82 -11.56
C LEU A 353 0.34 20.88 -12.64
N HIS A 354 -0.05 22.09 -12.24
CA HIS A 354 -0.27 23.18 -13.20
C HIS A 354 1.01 23.64 -13.90
N LYS A 355 2.15 23.69 -13.19
CA LYS A 355 3.44 24.13 -13.75
C LYS A 355 4.13 23.04 -14.57
N TYR A 356 4.15 21.80 -14.08
CA TYR A 356 5.02 20.73 -14.59
C TYR A 356 4.27 19.49 -15.08
N GLY A 357 2.96 19.40 -14.82
CA GLY A 357 2.10 18.32 -15.26
C GLY A 357 2.30 16.99 -14.52
N LYS A 358 1.52 15.99 -14.94
CA LYS A 358 1.47 14.65 -14.30
C LYS A 358 2.85 13.96 -14.22
N LYS A 359 3.70 14.12 -15.23
CA LYS A 359 5.02 13.46 -15.27
C LYS A 359 5.93 13.90 -14.11
N ALA A 360 5.81 15.15 -13.66
CA ALA A 360 6.58 15.63 -12.51
C ALA A 360 6.14 14.92 -11.23
N PHE A 361 4.83 14.76 -11.03
CA PHE A 361 4.31 13.97 -9.92
C PHE A 361 4.74 12.50 -10.00
N ASP A 362 4.64 11.87 -11.18
CA ASP A 362 5.06 10.47 -11.38
C ASP A 362 6.54 10.27 -11.00
N ASN A 363 7.41 11.22 -11.36
CA ASN A 363 8.83 11.19 -10.97
C ASN A 363 9.03 11.35 -9.46
N LEU A 364 8.29 12.26 -8.82
CA LEU A 364 8.34 12.44 -7.36
C LEU A 364 7.85 11.19 -6.62
N GLU A 365 6.74 10.59 -7.05
CA GLU A 365 6.21 9.36 -6.47
C GLU A 365 7.15 8.16 -6.67
N GLN A 366 7.85 8.10 -7.81
CA GLN A 366 8.84 7.06 -8.06
C GLN A 366 10.07 7.19 -7.15
N ALA A 367 10.55 8.43 -6.94
CA ALA A 367 11.67 8.73 -6.06
C ALA A 367 11.31 8.72 -4.56
N ALA A 368 10.01 8.76 -4.23
CA ALA A 368 9.54 8.84 -2.87
C ALA A 368 9.99 7.65 -2.00
N PRO A 369 10.46 7.90 -0.77
CA PRO A 369 10.83 6.86 0.16
C PRO A 369 9.62 6.00 0.56
N ASP A 370 9.89 4.74 0.93
CA ASP A 370 8.90 3.96 1.67
C ASP A 370 8.63 4.60 3.03
N GLY A 371 7.42 4.37 3.54
CA GLY A 371 6.94 5.03 4.75
C GLY A 371 7.78 4.71 5.99
N LEU A 372 8.32 3.50 6.11
CA LEU A 372 9.13 3.14 7.28
C LEU A 372 10.46 3.88 7.25
N PHE A 373 11.13 3.90 6.11
CA PHE A 373 12.35 4.68 5.91
C PHE A 373 12.13 6.18 6.15
N PHE A 374 11.01 6.72 5.65
CA PHE A 374 10.60 8.09 5.94
C PHE A 374 10.45 8.36 7.45
N CYS A 375 9.73 7.49 8.17
CA CYS A 375 9.54 7.61 9.61
C CYS A 375 10.88 7.62 10.35
N VAL A 376 11.74 6.62 10.09
CA VAL A 376 13.05 6.49 10.72
C VAL A 376 13.94 7.71 10.47
N ASN A 377 14.00 8.21 9.23
CA ASN A 377 14.82 9.38 8.92
C ASN A 377 14.30 10.64 9.59
N THR A 378 12.98 10.82 9.66
CA THR A 378 12.36 11.94 10.37
C THR A 378 12.69 11.87 11.86
N LEU A 379 12.60 10.69 12.48
CA LEU A 379 12.96 10.47 13.88
C LEU A 379 14.43 10.79 14.16
N ARG A 380 15.36 10.31 13.32
CA ARG A 380 16.80 10.58 13.47
C ARG A 380 17.15 12.06 13.34
N ARG A 381 16.45 12.78 12.45
CA ARG A 381 16.73 14.19 12.15
C ARG A 381 16.13 15.13 13.22
N ASP A 382 14.89 14.87 13.63
CA ASP A 382 14.08 15.86 14.36
C ASP A 382 13.87 15.51 15.85
N PHE A 383 14.21 14.29 16.29
CA PHE A 383 13.89 13.80 17.64
C PHE A 383 15.14 13.36 18.40
N ALA A 384 15.17 13.66 19.70
CA ALA A 384 16.23 13.16 20.60
C ALA A 384 16.09 11.64 20.80
N PRO A 385 17.18 10.91 21.13
CA PRO A 385 17.14 9.45 21.27
C PRO A 385 16.03 8.93 22.21
N LYS A 386 15.71 9.66 23.28
CA LYS A 386 14.61 9.33 24.19
C LYS A 386 13.25 9.35 23.48
N ASP A 387 13.01 10.34 22.65
CA ASP A 387 11.73 10.51 21.93
C ASP A 387 11.62 9.51 20.77
N GLN A 388 12.75 9.14 20.15
CA GLN A 388 12.80 8.06 19.16
C GLN A 388 12.33 6.73 19.78
N ILE A 389 12.84 6.40 20.98
CA ILE A 389 12.42 5.19 21.71
C ILE A 389 10.95 5.26 22.10
N PHE A 390 10.46 6.43 22.53
CA PHE A 390 9.05 6.63 22.85
C PHE A 390 8.14 6.39 21.63
N TRP A 391 8.52 6.92 20.47
CA TRP A 391 7.78 6.68 19.23
C TRP A 391 7.74 5.20 18.84
N VAL A 392 8.89 4.50 18.91
CA VAL A 392 8.95 3.05 18.63
C VAL A 392 8.04 2.28 19.58
N ASP A 393 8.03 2.67 20.86
CA ASP A 393 7.21 2.03 21.88
C ASP A 393 5.71 2.16 21.57
N ASP A 394 5.27 3.36 21.18
CA ASP A 394 3.87 3.64 20.84
C ASP A 394 3.45 2.93 19.55
N PHE A 395 4.28 2.99 18.50
CA PHE A 395 4.03 2.32 17.23
C PHE A 395 3.86 0.80 17.39
N LEU A 396 4.75 0.14 18.15
CA LEU A 396 4.67 -1.31 18.38
C LEU A 396 3.47 -1.73 19.23
N LYS A 397 2.94 -0.84 20.09
CA LYS A 397 1.69 -1.09 20.85
C LYS A 397 0.46 -1.09 19.96
N GLN A 398 0.45 -0.28 18.91
CA GLN A 398 -0.67 -0.18 17.97
C GLN A 398 -0.82 -1.42 17.07
N ILE A 399 0.25 -2.20 16.91
CA ILE A 399 0.26 -3.42 16.09
C ILE A 399 -0.25 -4.61 16.92
N SER A 400 -1.35 -5.22 16.50
CA SER A 400 -1.89 -6.43 17.14
C SER A 400 -1.28 -7.72 16.59
N ASP A 401 -0.98 -7.77 15.29
CA ASP A 401 -0.43 -8.95 14.62
C ASP A 401 1.03 -9.20 15.06
N LEU A 402 1.29 -10.37 15.64
CA LEU A 402 2.61 -10.72 16.19
C LEU A 402 3.69 -10.88 15.11
N ALA A 403 3.33 -11.37 13.93
CA ALA A 403 4.28 -11.55 12.83
C ALA A 403 4.69 -10.18 12.25
N LEU A 404 3.72 -9.30 12.05
CA LEU A 404 3.96 -7.92 11.64
C LEU A 404 4.76 -7.15 12.69
N LYS A 405 4.44 -7.32 13.97
CA LYS A 405 5.20 -6.71 15.08
C LYS A 405 6.64 -7.19 15.09
N SER A 406 6.88 -8.49 14.95
CA SER A 406 8.23 -9.06 14.86
C SER A 406 9.01 -8.52 13.65
N TYR A 407 8.35 -8.36 12.50
CA TYR A 407 8.94 -7.71 11.34
C TYR A 407 9.42 -6.29 11.67
N TYR A 408 8.54 -5.44 12.23
CA TYR A 408 8.90 -4.06 12.55
C TYR A 408 9.92 -3.94 13.68
N ILE A 409 9.91 -4.82 14.69
CA ILE A 409 10.95 -4.83 15.73
C ILE A 409 12.33 -4.97 15.10
N ARG A 410 12.51 -5.92 14.17
CA ARG A 410 13.78 -6.15 13.50
C ARG A 410 14.21 -4.93 12.66
N GLU A 411 13.30 -4.38 11.88
CA GLU A 411 13.60 -3.21 11.02
C GLU A 411 13.96 -1.97 11.86
N LEU A 412 13.14 -1.65 12.87
CA LEU A 412 13.37 -0.49 13.73
C LEU A 412 14.62 -0.64 14.60
N ALA A 413 14.88 -1.83 15.15
CA ALA A 413 16.08 -2.12 15.92
C ALA A 413 17.35 -1.89 15.08
N SER A 414 17.37 -2.45 13.88
CA SER A 414 18.50 -2.30 12.96
C SER A 414 18.71 -0.85 12.54
N GLN A 415 17.64 -0.11 12.26
CA GLN A 415 17.74 1.24 11.74
C GLN A 415 17.90 2.29 12.85
N LEU A 416 17.50 2.07 14.09
CA LEU A 416 17.69 3.05 15.17
C LEU A 416 18.83 2.69 16.12
N GLY A 417 19.50 1.55 15.91
CA GLY A 417 20.58 1.08 16.78
C GLY A 417 20.07 0.61 18.16
N ILE A 418 18.82 0.16 18.23
CA ILE A 418 18.20 -0.37 19.45
C ILE A 418 18.46 -1.88 19.49
N ASP A 419 18.79 -2.45 20.66
CA ASP A 419 18.90 -3.89 20.81
C ASP A 419 17.53 -4.56 20.60
N ALA A 420 17.43 -5.39 19.56
CA ALA A 420 16.22 -6.14 19.22
C ALA A 420 15.76 -7.06 20.36
N GLN A 421 16.67 -7.58 21.19
CA GLN A 421 16.32 -8.42 22.34
C GLN A 421 15.51 -7.64 23.38
N VAL A 422 15.82 -6.36 23.60
CA VAL A 422 15.07 -5.50 24.53
C VAL A 422 13.63 -5.35 24.07
N LEU A 423 13.42 -5.06 22.78
CA LEU A 423 12.08 -4.94 22.19
C LEU A 423 11.34 -6.29 22.15
N ASN A 424 12.01 -7.38 21.76
CA ASN A 424 11.41 -8.72 21.74
C ASN A 424 10.97 -9.18 23.14
N ASN A 425 11.80 -8.94 24.16
CA ASN A 425 11.45 -9.27 25.55
C ASN A 425 10.21 -8.49 26.01
N LYS A 426 10.10 -7.22 25.64
CA LYS A 426 8.98 -6.36 26.02
C LYS A 426 7.68 -6.74 25.33
N TYR A 427 7.71 -7.10 24.05
CA TYR A 427 6.50 -7.20 23.23
C TYR A 427 6.11 -8.61 22.78
N LEU A 428 7.04 -9.57 22.79
CA LEU A 428 6.78 -10.92 22.29
C LEU A 428 6.85 -12.00 23.39
N LYS A 429 7.64 -11.80 24.46
CA LYS A 429 7.76 -12.80 25.55
C LYS A 429 6.52 -12.92 26.44
N GLU A 430 5.81 -11.83 26.73
CA GLU A 430 4.58 -11.90 27.56
C GLU A 430 3.40 -12.56 26.83
N SER A 431 3.33 -12.43 25.49
CA SER A 431 2.23 -12.98 24.69
C SER A 431 2.32 -14.50 24.46
N LEU A 432 3.52 -15.09 24.55
CA LEU A 432 3.73 -16.53 24.39
C LEU A 432 3.48 -17.33 25.70
N VAL A 433 3.62 -16.69 26.87
CA VAL A 433 3.36 -17.34 28.18
C VAL A 433 1.86 -17.39 28.52
N GLY A 434 1.04 -16.55 27.88
CA GLY A 434 -0.42 -16.50 28.09
C GLY A 434 -1.24 -17.57 27.37
N GLN A 435 -0.64 -18.35 26.45
CA GLN A 435 -1.37 -19.38 25.68
C GLN A 435 -1.18 -20.82 26.19
N GLU A 436 -0.27 -21.10 27.12
CA GLU A 436 -0.08 -22.45 27.67
C GLU A 436 -0.90 -22.75 28.95
N LYS A 437 -1.73 -21.82 29.44
CA LYS A 437 -2.43 -21.98 30.74
C LYS A 437 -3.92 -22.27 30.71
N ASN A 438 -4.56 -22.40 29.54
CA ASN A 438 -5.95 -22.84 29.47
C ASN A 438 -6.10 -24.03 28.52
N ASP A 439 -6.73 -25.08 29.05
CA ASP A 439 -7.14 -26.34 28.43
C ASP A 439 -6.07 -27.45 28.30
N PHE A 440 -5.78 -28.11 29.43
CA PHE A 440 -5.67 -29.57 29.46
C PHE A 440 -6.12 -30.12 30.82
N THR A 441 -7.40 -30.49 30.92
CA THR A 441 -7.86 -31.45 31.93
C THR A 441 -7.58 -32.87 31.41
N PRO A 442 -6.87 -33.72 32.15
CA PRO A 442 -6.54 -35.06 31.68
C PRO A 442 -7.74 -35.99 31.87
N GLN A 443 -8.45 -36.29 30.77
CA GLN A 443 -9.35 -37.44 30.73
C GLN A 443 -8.64 -38.67 30.16
N LYS A 444 -8.66 -39.70 31.00
CA LYS A 444 -8.17 -41.07 30.84
C LYS A 444 -8.39 -41.64 29.44
N THR A 445 -7.33 -42.17 28.85
CA THR A 445 -7.42 -43.31 27.93
C THR A 445 -6.47 -44.40 28.39
N ASN A 446 -7.07 -45.44 29.00
CA ASN A 446 -6.51 -46.78 29.01
C ASN A 446 -6.47 -47.28 27.56
N ASN A 447 -5.32 -47.75 27.06
CA ASN A 447 -5.05 -49.18 26.95
C ASN A 447 -3.88 -49.52 25.98
N PHE A 448 -2.99 -50.36 26.51
CA PHE A 448 -2.14 -51.36 25.83
C PHE A 448 -0.91 -50.94 25.02
N GLN A 449 0.21 -50.86 25.76
CA GLN A 449 1.52 -51.38 25.36
C GLN A 449 1.48 -52.91 25.15
N LYS A 450 2.23 -53.38 24.13
CA LYS A 450 2.95 -54.67 23.95
C LYS A 450 3.44 -54.68 22.49
N GLN A 451 4.68 -54.92 22.08
CA GLN A 451 5.91 -55.58 22.57
C GLN A 451 7.10 -54.89 21.85
N ALA A 452 8.11 -54.38 22.53
CA ALA A 452 9.33 -55.07 23.02
C ALA A 452 10.28 -55.60 21.91
N LEU A 453 11.35 -54.82 21.70
CA LEU A 453 12.77 -55.23 21.80
C LEU A 453 13.23 -56.51 21.06
N ARG A 454 14.12 -56.33 20.07
CA ARG A 454 15.35 -57.14 19.96
C ARG A 454 16.54 -56.26 19.52
N PHE A 455 17.56 -56.27 20.39
CA PHE A 455 19.01 -56.06 20.24
C PHE A 455 19.58 -56.11 18.79
N GLY A 456 20.66 -55.43 18.41
CA GLY A 456 21.66 -54.65 19.14
C GLY A 456 22.77 -54.18 18.18
N ASP A 457 23.64 -53.30 18.70
CA ASP A 457 24.97 -52.87 18.25
C ASP A 457 25.41 -53.12 16.79
N LYS A 458 25.74 -52.03 16.08
CA LYS A 458 27.09 -51.79 15.52
C LYS A 458 27.21 -50.44 14.79
N GLN A 459 28.38 -49.84 14.99
CA GLN A 459 28.93 -48.64 14.35
C GLN A 459 28.89 -48.72 12.82
N PHE A 460 28.66 -47.59 12.14
CA PHE A 460 28.86 -47.46 10.70
C PHE A 460 29.94 -46.43 10.39
N THR A 461 31.02 -46.91 9.79
CA THR A 461 32.10 -46.14 9.13
C THR A 461 31.81 -45.94 7.64
N GLN A 462 32.53 -44.99 7.06
CA GLN A 462 32.57 -44.60 5.65
C GLN A 462 32.82 -45.77 4.67
N ASN A 463 32.19 -45.60 3.49
CA ASN A 463 32.58 -45.99 2.12
C ASN A 463 31.59 -46.88 1.34
N ASP A 464 31.44 -46.42 0.09
CA ASP A 464 31.06 -47.10 -1.14
C ASP A 464 29.59 -47.28 -1.54
N LYS A 465 29.23 -46.41 -2.52
CA LYS A 465 28.69 -46.72 -3.86
C LYS A 465 27.59 -47.75 -3.97
N TRP A 466 26.46 -47.35 -4.57
CA TRP A 466 25.72 -48.22 -5.49
C TRP A 466 25.23 -47.46 -6.73
N SER A 467 25.65 -48.01 -7.86
CA SER A 467 25.31 -47.74 -9.24
C SER A 467 23.94 -48.28 -9.63
N GLY A 468 23.29 -47.65 -10.61
CA GLY A 468 22.10 -48.18 -11.27
C GLY A 468 21.77 -47.40 -12.55
N ILE A 469 22.28 -47.90 -13.68
CA ILE A 469 22.01 -47.43 -15.05
C ILE A 469 20.75 -48.11 -15.60
N THR A 470 19.97 -47.41 -16.42
CA THR A 470 19.40 -47.80 -17.76
C THR A 470 18.08 -47.04 -17.99
N GLY A 471 17.78 -46.44 -19.14
CA GLY A 471 18.50 -46.40 -20.41
C GLY A 471 17.74 -45.61 -21.49
N LEU A 472 18.34 -45.59 -22.68
CA LEU A 472 17.79 -45.30 -24.03
C LEU A 472 17.36 -43.83 -24.26
N GLY A 473 17.90 -43.04 -25.20
CA GLY A 473 18.73 -43.28 -26.38
C GLY A 473 18.24 -42.34 -27.48
N TYR A 474 19.11 -41.61 -28.17
CA TYR A 474 19.09 -41.26 -29.61
C TYR A 474 20.18 -40.24 -29.95
N THR A 475 20.63 -40.34 -31.20
CA THR A 475 21.94 -40.00 -31.76
C THR A 475 21.93 -38.77 -32.67
N ASN A 476 23.16 -38.32 -33.02
CA ASN A 476 23.62 -37.45 -34.12
C ASN A 476 23.58 -35.93 -33.87
N LYS A 477 24.72 -35.22 -33.88
CA LYS A 477 25.78 -34.97 -34.90
C LYS A 477 25.43 -33.83 -35.87
N ASN A 478 26.35 -32.86 -35.84
CA ASN A 478 26.77 -31.90 -36.85
C ASN A 478 25.96 -30.61 -37.10
N ASN A 479 26.69 -29.54 -36.80
CA ASN A 479 26.86 -28.27 -37.50
C ASN A 479 25.78 -27.19 -37.47
N GLU A 480 26.25 -26.08 -36.88
CA GLU A 480 26.13 -24.70 -37.36
C GLU A 480 24.74 -24.20 -37.67
N PHE A 481 24.22 -23.29 -36.84
CA PHE A 481 23.43 -22.20 -37.41
C PHE A 481 23.73 -20.83 -36.74
N PRO A 482 23.57 -19.74 -37.52
CA PRO A 482 23.93 -18.39 -37.21
C PRO A 482 22.80 -17.61 -36.53
N GLN A 483 23.09 -16.34 -36.25
CA GLN A 483 22.28 -15.36 -35.54
C GLN A 483 20.82 -15.18 -36.01
N LYS A 484 19.95 -14.98 -35.00
CA LYS A 484 18.65 -14.25 -34.96
C LYS A 484 17.43 -14.81 -35.74
N LYS A 485 16.40 -15.26 -34.99
CA LYS A 485 14.97 -14.83 -35.07
C LYS A 485 14.09 -15.52 -33.99
N TYR A 486 12.97 -14.86 -33.67
CA TYR A 486 12.14 -14.96 -32.45
C TYR A 486 11.43 -16.31 -32.12
N TYR A 487 11.25 -16.52 -30.80
CA TYR A 487 10.35 -17.40 -30.02
C TYR A 487 9.45 -18.44 -30.74
N LYS A 488 9.49 -19.69 -30.24
CA LYS A 488 8.32 -20.59 -30.22
C LYS A 488 8.18 -21.37 -28.91
N LYS A 489 6.92 -21.44 -28.50
CA LYS A 489 6.25 -22.02 -27.32
C LYS A 489 6.51 -23.50 -27.03
N ASN A 490 6.33 -23.79 -25.73
CA ASN A 490 5.91 -25.04 -25.07
C ASN A 490 6.99 -26.06 -24.67
N ALA A 491 7.47 -25.90 -23.42
CA ALA A 491 7.63 -27.01 -22.47
C ALA A 491 7.60 -26.45 -21.03
N ASN A 492 6.53 -26.75 -20.28
CA ASN A 492 6.40 -26.62 -18.82
C ASN A 492 7.22 -25.50 -18.15
N GLU A 493 6.79 -24.24 -18.30
CA GLU A 493 7.48 -23.10 -17.69
C GLU A 493 7.19 -23.04 -16.18
N ALA A 494 8.11 -23.61 -15.39
CA ALA A 494 8.31 -23.16 -14.01
C ALA A 494 8.55 -21.64 -14.05
N ILE A 495 7.67 -20.87 -13.44
CA ILE A 495 7.82 -19.41 -13.33
C ILE A 495 9.20 -19.13 -12.71
N PRO A 496 10.10 -18.37 -13.37
CA PRO A 496 11.41 -18.08 -12.81
C PRO A 496 11.24 -17.39 -11.46
N LEU A 497 11.69 -18.04 -10.38
CA LEU A 497 11.63 -17.47 -9.05
C LEU A 497 12.30 -16.09 -9.07
N PRO A 498 11.71 -15.05 -8.43
CA PRO A 498 12.36 -13.75 -8.30
C PRO A 498 13.78 -13.93 -7.78
N ILE A 499 14.74 -13.14 -8.27
CA ILE A 499 16.13 -13.17 -7.78
C ILE A 499 16.18 -13.06 -6.24
N ARG A 500 15.29 -12.25 -5.67
CA ARG A 500 15.12 -12.07 -4.22
C ARG A 500 14.52 -13.28 -3.48
N ARG A 501 14.01 -14.28 -4.21
CA ARG A 501 13.61 -15.59 -3.65
C ARG A 501 14.75 -16.62 -3.72
N VAL A 502 15.80 -16.37 -4.51
CA VAL A 502 16.99 -17.24 -4.62
C VAL A 502 18.05 -16.86 -3.57
N LEU A 503 18.23 -15.56 -3.32
CA LEU A 503 19.05 -15.02 -2.25
C LEU A 503 18.19 -14.26 -1.22
N PRO A 504 18.54 -14.23 0.07
CA PRO A 504 17.76 -13.54 1.10
C PRO A 504 17.62 -12.05 0.78
N HIS A 505 16.42 -11.50 0.98
CA HIS A 505 16.09 -10.10 0.69
C HIS A 505 17.01 -9.08 1.39
N ASN A 506 17.64 -9.46 2.51
CA ASN A 506 18.36 -8.54 3.40
C ASN A 506 19.85 -8.42 3.07
N ASN A 507 20.42 -9.22 2.16
CA ASN A 507 21.85 -9.18 1.84
C ASN A 507 22.13 -8.50 0.48
N VAL A 508 21.89 -7.19 0.44
CA VAL A 508 21.97 -6.37 -0.78
C VAL A 508 23.35 -6.44 -1.44
N PHE A 509 24.41 -6.42 -0.63
CA PHE A 509 25.79 -6.48 -1.11
C PHE A 509 26.14 -7.84 -1.73
N GLU A 510 25.81 -8.94 -1.05
CA GLU A 510 25.97 -10.30 -1.59
C GLU A 510 25.23 -10.48 -2.92
N GLN A 511 24.01 -9.94 -3.02
CA GLN A 511 23.25 -9.96 -4.28
C GLN A 511 23.93 -9.16 -5.39
N GLN A 512 24.49 -7.98 -5.08
CA GLN A 512 25.19 -7.14 -6.05
C GLN A 512 26.47 -7.81 -6.54
N LEU A 513 27.29 -8.33 -5.62
CA LEU A 513 28.52 -9.05 -5.91
C LEU A 513 28.28 -10.27 -6.81
N LEU A 514 27.28 -11.11 -6.48
CA LEU A 514 27.00 -12.31 -7.25
C LEU A 514 26.38 -12.01 -8.63
N LYS A 515 25.54 -10.96 -8.73
CA LYS A 515 25.02 -10.49 -10.03
C LYS A 515 26.14 -10.02 -10.94
N PHE A 516 27.05 -9.20 -10.42
CA PHE A 516 28.19 -8.70 -11.17
C PHE A 516 29.10 -9.85 -11.62
N ALA A 517 29.44 -10.79 -10.72
CA ALA A 517 30.27 -11.95 -11.05
C ALA A 517 29.66 -12.86 -12.13
N VAL A 518 28.33 -13.02 -12.12
CA VAL A 518 27.60 -13.76 -13.15
C VAL A 518 27.59 -13.01 -14.49
N ARG A 519 27.41 -11.68 -14.46
CA ARG A 519 27.35 -10.85 -15.67
C ARG A 519 28.72 -10.74 -16.34
N TYR A 520 29.79 -10.61 -15.56
CA TYR A 520 31.16 -10.46 -16.05
C TYR A 520 32.14 -11.45 -15.39
N PRO A 521 32.08 -12.76 -15.75
CA PRO A 521 32.92 -13.80 -15.16
C PRO A 521 34.43 -13.56 -15.33
N LYS A 522 34.85 -12.81 -16.35
CA LYS A 522 36.25 -12.43 -16.56
C LYS A 522 36.86 -11.66 -15.38
N HIS A 523 36.05 -11.02 -14.53
CA HIS A 523 36.52 -10.28 -13.35
C HIS A 523 36.56 -11.12 -12.07
N ILE A 524 36.22 -12.41 -12.12
CA ILE A 524 36.13 -13.27 -10.92
C ILE A 524 37.48 -13.38 -10.19
N GLU A 525 38.62 -13.48 -10.88
CA GLU A 525 39.92 -13.54 -10.16
C GLU A 525 40.19 -12.24 -9.43
N ARG A 526 39.92 -11.08 -10.06
CA ARG A 526 40.10 -9.79 -9.41
C ARG A 526 39.22 -9.64 -8.16
N LEU A 527 37.96 -10.07 -8.24
CA LEU A 527 37.07 -10.06 -7.08
C LEU A 527 37.52 -11.04 -5.99
N LYS A 528 38.05 -12.21 -6.37
CA LYS A 528 38.61 -13.20 -5.45
C LYS A 528 39.86 -12.67 -4.74
N GLU A 529 40.76 -11.98 -5.44
CA GLU A 529 41.92 -11.31 -4.83
C GLU A 529 41.50 -10.27 -3.78
N LEU A 530 40.37 -9.60 -3.99
CA LEU A 530 39.78 -8.64 -3.05
C LEU A 530 38.96 -9.30 -1.92
N GLY A 531 38.94 -10.63 -1.84
CA GLY A 531 38.26 -11.37 -0.77
C GLY A 531 36.74 -11.43 -0.88
N ALA A 532 36.20 -11.42 -2.10
CA ALA A 532 34.76 -11.53 -2.34
C ALA A 532 34.12 -12.77 -1.70
N ASP A 533 34.85 -13.88 -1.62
CA ASP A 533 34.41 -15.14 -1.02
C ASP A 533 34.02 -15.02 0.46
N PHE A 534 34.66 -14.12 1.22
CA PHE A 534 34.35 -13.87 2.63
C PHE A 534 32.98 -13.22 2.84
N PHE A 535 32.44 -12.53 1.83
CA PHE A 535 31.19 -11.79 1.93
C PHE A 535 29.98 -12.55 1.39
N LEU A 536 30.19 -13.73 0.80
CA LEU A 536 29.14 -14.62 0.35
C LEU A 536 28.81 -15.59 1.49
N ASN A 537 27.67 -15.39 2.16
CA ASN A 537 27.26 -16.17 3.33
C ASN A 537 26.15 -17.18 3.02
N HIS A 538 25.34 -16.90 1.99
CA HIS A 538 24.23 -17.74 1.62
C HIS A 538 24.72 -19.02 0.92
N PRO A 539 24.17 -20.21 1.25
CA PRO A 539 24.61 -21.48 0.65
C PRO A 539 24.56 -21.49 -0.88
N PHE A 540 23.52 -20.90 -1.47
CA PHE A 540 23.42 -20.75 -2.93
C PHE A 540 24.54 -19.84 -3.48
N ALA A 541 24.83 -18.72 -2.82
CA ALA A 541 25.85 -17.78 -3.28
C ALA A 541 27.24 -18.41 -3.25
N LYS A 542 27.58 -19.10 -2.14
CA LYS A 542 28.83 -19.87 -2.00
C LYS A 542 28.94 -20.98 -3.06
N GLY A 543 27.86 -21.74 -3.25
CA GLY A 543 27.82 -22.84 -4.22
C GLY A 543 28.04 -22.35 -5.66
N LEU A 544 27.36 -21.28 -6.05
CA LEU A 544 27.52 -20.65 -7.36
C LEU A 544 28.94 -20.08 -7.52
N TRP A 545 29.40 -19.30 -6.54
CA TRP A 545 30.74 -18.69 -6.56
C TRP A 545 31.86 -19.73 -6.71
N ASN A 546 31.80 -20.84 -5.98
CA ASN A 546 32.80 -21.89 -6.08
C ASN A 546 32.87 -22.49 -7.48
N LYS A 547 31.73 -22.67 -8.16
CA LYS A 547 31.69 -23.13 -9.55
C LYS A 547 32.26 -22.08 -10.50
N LEU A 548 31.88 -20.81 -10.30
CA LEU A 548 32.38 -19.69 -11.09
C LEU A 548 33.90 -19.52 -10.98
N VAL A 549 34.49 -19.78 -9.80
CA VAL A 549 35.95 -19.75 -9.57
C VAL A 549 36.68 -20.96 -10.15
N GLN A 550 36.02 -22.12 -10.24
CA GLN A 550 36.61 -23.35 -10.77
C GLN A 550 36.70 -23.37 -12.29
N VAL A 551 35.81 -22.63 -12.96
CA VAL A 551 35.85 -22.46 -14.41
C VAL A 551 36.96 -21.47 -14.73
N LYS A 552 37.92 -21.87 -15.57
CA LYS A 552 39.06 -21.02 -15.90
C LYS A 552 38.55 -19.80 -16.66
N GLN A 553 39.17 -18.64 -16.48
CA GLN A 553 38.78 -17.40 -17.15
C GLN A 553 38.76 -17.47 -18.70
N LYS A 554 39.38 -18.49 -19.29
CA LYS A 554 39.44 -18.75 -20.73
C LYS A 554 38.35 -19.71 -21.24
N ASP A 555 37.55 -20.26 -20.34
CA ASP A 555 36.49 -21.21 -20.70
C ASP A 555 35.30 -20.43 -21.28
N SER A 556 34.66 -21.02 -22.28
CA SER A 556 33.51 -20.42 -22.96
C SER A 556 32.30 -20.32 -22.02
N GLU A 557 31.41 -19.35 -22.26
CA GLU A 557 30.19 -19.20 -21.45
C GLU A 557 29.33 -20.48 -21.41
N ALA A 558 29.41 -21.30 -22.46
CA ALA A 558 28.74 -22.59 -22.55
C ALA A 558 29.29 -23.61 -21.54
N GLU A 559 30.60 -23.61 -21.30
CA GLU A 559 31.25 -24.48 -20.30
C GLU A 559 30.87 -24.06 -18.89
N VAL A 560 30.87 -22.75 -18.60
CA VAL A 560 30.38 -22.22 -17.30
C VAL A 560 28.93 -22.64 -17.09
N PHE A 561 28.07 -22.48 -18.09
CA PHE A 561 26.64 -22.80 -17.97
C PHE A 561 26.37 -24.30 -17.78
N SER A 562 27.23 -25.17 -18.31
CA SER A 562 27.08 -26.62 -18.25
C SER A 562 27.19 -27.20 -16.83
N VAL A 563 28.00 -26.57 -15.97
CA VAL A 563 28.27 -27.01 -14.59
C VAL A 563 27.27 -26.44 -13.57
N LEU A 564 26.35 -25.58 -14.00
CA LEU A 564 25.32 -24.97 -13.16
C LEU A 564 24.12 -25.90 -12.95
N THR A 565 23.56 -25.89 -11.74
CA THR A 565 22.26 -26.47 -11.41
C THR A 565 21.12 -25.67 -12.05
N ASP A 566 19.91 -26.22 -12.11
CA ASP A 566 18.77 -25.52 -12.72
C ASP A 566 18.44 -24.18 -12.02
N MET A 567 18.60 -24.10 -10.70
CA MET A 567 18.43 -22.84 -9.97
C MET A 567 19.51 -21.81 -10.32
N GLU A 568 20.76 -22.25 -10.46
CA GLU A 568 21.88 -21.39 -10.85
C GLU A 568 21.80 -20.96 -12.32
N LYS A 569 21.36 -21.84 -13.22
CA LYS A 569 21.08 -21.52 -14.63
C LYS A 569 20.00 -20.46 -14.75
N ASN A 570 18.93 -20.58 -13.98
CA ASN A 570 17.88 -19.56 -13.92
C ASN A 570 18.42 -18.21 -13.42
N PHE A 571 19.25 -18.21 -12.37
CA PHE A 571 19.89 -16.99 -11.88
C PHE A 571 20.85 -16.39 -12.92
N TRP A 572 21.65 -17.23 -13.59
CA TRP A 572 22.60 -16.88 -14.65
C TRP A 572 21.92 -16.19 -15.82
N ILE A 573 20.87 -16.81 -16.37
CA ILE A 573 20.07 -16.24 -17.46
C ILE A 573 19.49 -14.90 -17.01
N ARG A 574 18.88 -14.84 -15.83
CA ARG A 574 18.22 -13.61 -15.35
C ARG A 574 19.15 -12.44 -15.17
N CYS A 575 20.41 -12.63 -14.76
CA CYS A 575 21.37 -11.53 -14.59
C CYS A 575 21.92 -10.98 -15.92
N ARG A 576 21.66 -11.69 -17.02
CA ARG A 576 22.19 -11.41 -18.37
C ARG A 576 21.09 -11.08 -19.39
N MET A 577 19.81 -11.15 -19.02
CA MET A 577 18.69 -10.75 -19.89
C MET A 577 18.40 -9.25 -19.80
N VAL A 578 17.70 -8.73 -20.83
CA VAL A 578 17.42 -7.30 -21.12
C VAL A 578 16.83 -6.53 -19.92
N ASP A 579 16.15 -7.21 -18.99
CA ASP A 579 15.56 -6.59 -17.79
C ASP A 579 16.55 -6.37 -16.63
N THR A 580 17.83 -6.72 -16.82
CA THR A 580 18.91 -6.56 -15.82
C THR A 580 20.18 -6.01 -16.45
N LEU A 581 20.07 -5.12 -17.43
CA LEU A 581 21.24 -4.41 -17.96
C LEU A 581 21.96 -3.64 -16.83
N PRO A 582 23.29 -3.46 -16.92
CA PRO A 582 24.05 -2.63 -15.97
C PRO A 582 23.40 -1.24 -15.89
N LYS A 583 23.39 -0.65 -14.69
CA LYS A 583 22.84 0.70 -14.50
C LYS A 583 23.67 1.76 -15.24
N ASP A 584 24.96 1.47 -15.43
CA ASP A 584 25.98 2.32 -16.05
C ASP A 584 26.88 1.46 -16.98
N THR A 585 28.22 1.57 -16.90
CA THR A 585 29.17 0.76 -17.67
C THR A 585 29.73 -0.43 -16.88
N GLU A 586 30.35 -1.40 -17.57
CA GLU A 586 31.02 -2.55 -16.93
C GLU A 586 32.12 -2.09 -15.96
N GLU A 587 32.95 -1.13 -16.39
CA GLU A 587 34.08 -0.60 -15.63
C GLU A 587 33.61 0.14 -14.36
N GLN A 588 32.53 0.90 -14.46
CA GLN A 588 31.99 1.65 -13.32
C GLN A 588 31.29 0.73 -12.32
N GLU A 589 30.58 -0.29 -12.80
CA GLU A 589 29.97 -1.30 -11.94
C GLU A 589 31.04 -2.18 -11.25
N LEU A 590 32.19 -2.41 -11.92
CA LEU A 590 33.36 -3.05 -11.32
C LEU A 590 33.96 -2.19 -10.20
N GLU A 591 34.19 -0.90 -10.47
CA GLU A 591 34.74 0.05 -9.49
C GLU A 591 33.86 0.15 -8.25
N ASP A 592 32.54 0.21 -8.41
CA ASP A 592 31.57 0.24 -7.31
C ASP A 592 31.64 -1.03 -6.46
N VAL A 593 31.69 -2.20 -7.10
CA VAL A 593 31.78 -3.50 -6.40
C VAL A 593 33.13 -3.61 -5.68
N CYS A 594 34.24 -3.25 -6.32
CA CYS A 594 35.57 -3.25 -5.73
C CYS A 594 35.67 -2.28 -4.54
N THR A 595 35.17 -1.05 -4.69
CA THR A 595 35.14 -0.04 -3.62
C THR A 595 34.34 -0.54 -2.42
N THR A 596 33.19 -1.18 -2.68
CA THR A 596 32.35 -1.72 -1.62
C THR A 596 33.00 -2.93 -0.93
N LEU A 597 33.70 -3.80 -1.67
CA LEU A 597 34.50 -4.90 -1.13
C LEU A 597 35.61 -4.40 -0.21
N ILE A 598 36.42 -3.44 -0.68
CA ILE A 598 37.55 -2.88 0.08
C ILE A 598 37.04 -2.23 1.37
N LYS A 599 35.97 -1.42 1.30
CA LYS A 599 35.34 -0.81 2.48
C LYS A 599 34.82 -1.87 3.47
N SER A 600 34.20 -2.93 2.96
CA SER A 600 33.67 -4.01 3.80
C SER A 600 34.80 -4.80 4.47
N HIS A 601 35.88 -5.08 3.76
CA HIS A 601 37.05 -5.78 4.30
C HIS A 601 37.76 -4.97 5.39
N ARG A 602 37.98 -3.67 5.18
CA ARG A 602 38.52 -2.78 6.22
C ARG A 602 37.62 -2.71 7.46
N ARG A 603 36.31 -2.69 7.27
CA ARG A 603 35.35 -2.68 8.38
C ARG A 603 35.40 -3.97 9.21
N GLU A 604 35.44 -5.13 8.56
CA GLU A 604 35.56 -6.41 9.27
C GLU A 604 36.93 -6.58 9.91
N HIS A 605 38.02 -6.23 9.21
CA HIS A 605 39.36 -6.24 9.78
C HIS A 605 39.46 -5.34 11.02
N GLY A 606 38.92 -4.11 10.96
CA GLY A 606 38.87 -3.20 12.10
C GLY A 606 38.06 -3.75 13.28
N LYS A 607 36.94 -4.46 13.02
CA LYS A 607 36.18 -5.16 14.07
C LYS A 607 37.02 -6.28 14.70
N THR A 608 37.71 -7.09 13.89
CA THR A 608 38.57 -8.17 14.39
C THR A 608 39.73 -7.62 15.23
N CYS A 609 40.40 -6.56 14.79
CA CYS A 609 41.45 -5.88 15.56
C CYS A 609 40.91 -5.33 16.90
N LEU A 610 39.73 -4.70 16.90
CA LEU A 610 39.08 -4.22 18.12
C LEU A 610 38.67 -5.35 19.07
N MET A 611 38.21 -6.49 18.54
CA MET A 611 37.88 -7.66 19.35
C MET A 611 39.15 -8.29 19.95
N ALA A 612 40.24 -8.37 19.18
CA ALA A 612 41.52 -8.88 19.63
C ALA A 612 42.14 -7.97 20.72
N LEU A 613 42.09 -6.65 20.57
CA LEU A 613 42.52 -5.68 21.59
C LEU A 613 41.72 -5.79 22.89
N ARG A 614 40.44 -6.16 22.83
CA ARG A 614 39.61 -6.39 24.03
C ARG A 614 39.97 -7.70 24.74
N GLN A 615 40.63 -8.63 24.06
CA GLN A 615 40.95 -9.97 24.56
C GLN A 615 42.44 -10.14 24.91
N SER A 616 43.33 -9.26 24.45
CA SER A 616 44.78 -9.37 24.60
C SER A 616 45.30 -9.15 26.03
N GLY A 617 44.46 -8.70 26.96
CA GLY A 617 44.78 -8.63 28.39
C GLY A 617 45.93 -7.70 28.76
N GLY A 618 46.37 -6.80 27.85
CA GLY A 618 47.40 -5.79 28.11
C GLY A 618 48.84 -6.19 27.75
N ASN A 619 49.05 -7.11 26.79
CA ASN A 619 50.38 -7.37 26.25
C ASN A 619 50.82 -6.23 25.29
N SER A 620 51.78 -5.42 25.72
CA SER A 620 52.06 -4.10 25.12
C SER A 620 52.51 -4.16 23.66
N GLU A 621 53.25 -5.20 23.25
CA GLU A 621 53.77 -5.31 21.89
C GLU A 621 52.65 -5.72 20.89
N THR A 622 51.83 -6.70 21.26
CA THR A 622 50.68 -7.12 20.44
C THR A 622 49.61 -6.04 20.34
N ASP A 623 49.42 -5.25 21.40
CA ASP A 623 48.46 -4.16 21.41
C ASP A 623 48.91 -3.00 20.51
N ILE A 624 50.21 -2.70 20.49
CA ILE A 624 50.79 -1.70 19.58
C ILE A 624 50.58 -2.11 18.12
N ASP A 625 50.80 -3.38 17.77
CA ASP A 625 50.64 -3.85 16.40
C ASP A 625 49.17 -3.92 15.96
N LEU A 626 48.26 -4.31 16.85
CA LEU A 626 46.82 -4.26 16.59
C LEU A 626 46.30 -2.82 16.45
N LEU A 627 46.85 -1.86 17.19
CA LEU A 627 46.52 -0.44 17.06
C LEU A 627 47.04 0.15 15.75
N LYS A 628 48.24 -0.24 15.29
CA LYS A 628 48.76 0.14 13.96
C LYS A 628 47.87 -0.42 12.84
N ALA A 629 47.51 -1.70 12.90
CA ALA A 629 46.59 -2.31 11.94
C ALA A 629 45.22 -1.63 11.93
N LEU A 630 44.69 -1.26 13.10
CA LEU A 630 43.45 -0.49 13.21
C LEU A 630 43.58 0.91 12.59
N GLN A 631 44.71 1.60 12.82
CA GLN A 631 44.98 2.91 12.23
C GLN A 631 45.04 2.86 10.70
N GLU A 632 45.56 1.77 10.13
CA GLU A 632 45.57 1.54 8.68
C GLU A 632 44.16 1.33 8.10
N THR A 633 43.24 0.70 8.84
CA THR A 633 41.83 0.57 8.39
C THR A 633 41.10 1.91 8.31
N LEU A 634 41.56 2.93 9.04
CA LEU A 634 40.93 4.25 9.16
C LEU A 634 41.46 5.28 8.14
N LYS A 635 42.57 5.00 7.44
CA LYS A 635 43.08 5.88 6.39
C LYS A 635 42.21 5.78 5.14
N GLU A 636 41.88 6.90 4.49
CA GLU A 636 41.18 6.87 3.19
C GLU A 636 42.05 6.20 2.12
N PRO A 637 41.47 5.45 1.16
CA PRO A 637 42.24 4.82 0.08
C PRO A 637 42.90 5.89 -0.78
N SER A 638 44.20 5.72 -1.05
CA SER A 638 44.95 6.61 -1.94
C SER A 638 44.47 6.44 -3.39
N GLU A 639 44.74 7.42 -4.27
CA GLU A 639 44.44 7.28 -5.71
C GLU A 639 45.20 6.13 -6.39
N GLN A 640 46.21 5.54 -5.74
CA GLN A 640 46.92 4.35 -6.21
C GLN A 640 46.24 3.02 -5.80
N ASP A 641 45.29 3.07 -4.87
CA ASP A 641 44.53 1.90 -4.36
C ASP A 641 43.14 1.75 -5.01
N LYS A 642 42.68 2.76 -5.77
CA LYS A 642 41.43 2.76 -6.54
C LYS A 642 41.72 2.28 -7.96
#